data_AF-A0A355GZ53-F1
#
_entry.id   AF-A0A355GZ53-F1
#
_cell.length_a   1.000
_cell.length_b   1.000
_cell.length_c   1.000
_cell.angle_alpha   90.00
_cell.angle_beta   90.00
_cell.angle_gamma   90.00
#
_symmetry.space_group_name_H-M   'P 1'
#
loop_
_entity.id
_entity.type
_entity.pdbx_description
1 polymer ?
#
loop_
_entity_poly.entity_id
_entity_poly.type
_entity_poly.pdbx_seq_one_letter_code
_entity_poly.pdbx_strand_id
1 'polypeptide(L)'
;MENLIAQIAQTSRLQTLALNRLKALLTEVVGNAERSAVLFGGALQAHQKECSFSEECATIMTDAVGIVTAPNGSLSAGLQLKEIQGSFGEILKASREHTLAAAGKFSNTMLMLDKLAENVQTLGELSVRILAELESSGQIAEKTNELAHKAIQEAQKAGFAGQGFSVIAGEVNKLAVKNKETAANIIPVAANLRNEIAVCLEYLSSCLEAAAATERSLTDNAERISRLTEGIERLFKILDQFNDAGRGVTLFADESIKALQDYAGIAQNYMAALHQLQKMTNRLKSALAQAAGYASFLTETDIGIGLFIDENLPSATNAANGDATAYHLVLPGSVQSFDPLFADDSASAEVCRLIYGRLVDIDSAGGLLPGLAFAWESRDESREWTFYIRKNACFHDGTPITATEIAESLQRVLSPQLRSPGSWLLMMINGAVDYLSGSASQIEGIEVVDGHTLRFHLEQSYQPFAANLSHVACSILKIRHADQENGSRKPVLVGSGAYLLRGVQQQSRNAMLLEAFDNYYKGRPFTGRITFEINPDRGERLAQFLRGNLSHLRLSGSQIRQFHSQSLAQRTAFGTFFAGFNLARPGPWRSMDFRKALNYGVDRQRLINDLLAGAGLPAYGPVPSEWLGGAVYPEYEYSPEKAALLLQRCGWSASAEKPLRLFTADAGLFVELAEFLAESFIRIGVPAEIEVLSWEDFQNPVYLAPAHLYIAGWSAETTDLDSFLYPLFHSGSRNSGNFGAFIDAYADRMLKKARAVESADERTQVYRDLALHIHKEAPWVFLYHPVHAFAVGDNVRDFELNPLGYVDLAKVWVQQQ
;
A
#
# COMPACT_ATOMS: atom_id res chain seq x y z
N MET A 1 -34.50 -37.89 32.85
CA MET A 1 -33.24 -38.31 32.20
C MET A 1 -33.46 -38.66 30.73
N GLU A 2 -34.39 -39.57 30.40
CA GLU A 2 -34.74 -39.88 28.99
C GLU A 2 -35.15 -38.65 28.16
N ASN A 3 -35.95 -37.73 28.72
CA ASN A 3 -36.27 -36.46 28.05
C ASN A 3 -35.05 -35.56 27.79
N LEU A 4 -34.03 -35.60 28.66
CA LEU A 4 -32.81 -34.80 28.52
C LEU A 4 -31.90 -35.39 27.42
N ILE A 5 -31.81 -36.72 27.37
CA ILE A 5 -31.08 -37.46 26.33
C ILE A 5 -31.74 -37.26 24.96
N ALA A 6 -33.07 -37.26 24.90
CA ALA A 6 -33.82 -37.00 23.67
C ALA A 6 -33.61 -35.57 23.15
N GLN A 7 -33.57 -34.56 24.03
CA GLN A 7 -33.29 -33.17 23.64
C GLN A 7 -31.88 -32.99 23.10
N ILE A 8 -30.85 -33.58 23.75
CA ILE A 8 -29.46 -33.51 23.29
C ILE A 8 -29.29 -34.16 21.90
N ALA A 9 -29.95 -35.29 21.66
CA ALA A 9 -29.92 -35.98 20.37
C ALA A 9 -30.61 -35.19 19.24
N GLN A 10 -31.68 -34.45 19.57
CA GLN A 10 -32.41 -33.63 18.61
C GLN A 10 -31.60 -32.38 18.20
N THR A 11 -30.93 -31.72 19.14
CA THR A 11 -30.08 -30.54 18.87
C THR A 11 -28.87 -30.89 17.99
N SER A 12 -28.20 -32.00 18.27
CA SER A 12 -27.06 -32.48 17.47
C SER A 12 -27.47 -32.79 16.01
N ARG A 13 -28.66 -33.37 15.80
CA ARG A 13 -29.16 -33.69 14.45
C ARG A 13 -29.49 -32.44 13.61
N LEU A 14 -29.97 -31.38 14.25
CA LEU A 14 -30.26 -30.10 13.58
C LEU A 14 -28.97 -29.37 13.16
N GLN A 15 -27.92 -29.43 13.98
CA GLN A 15 -26.60 -28.86 13.69
C GLN A 15 -25.96 -29.52 12.46
N THR A 16 -25.98 -30.86 12.37
CA THR A 16 -25.46 -31.61 11.21
C THR A 16 -26.21 -31.25 9.91
N LEU A 17 -27.53 -31.04 9.99
CA LEU A 17 -28.35 -30.73 8.81
C LEU A 17 -28.09 -29.30 8.29
N ALA A 18 -27.85 -28.35 9.20
CA ALA A 18 -27.49 -26.97 8.86
C ALA A 18 -26.10 -26.88 8.22
N LEU A 19 -25.12 -27.61 8.76
CA LEU A 19 -23.73 -27.65 8.26
C LEU A 19 -23.65 -28.20 6.83
N ASN A 20 -24.37 -29.29 6.55
CA ASN A 20 -24.42 -29.90 5.22
C ASN A 20 -25.08 -28.98 4.18
N ARG A 21 -26.07 -28.17 4.59
CA ARG A 21 -26.74 -27.21 3.70
C ARG A 21 -25.85 -26.00 3.38
N LEU A 22 -25.09 -25.53 4.34
CA LEU A 22 -24.07 -24.47 4.17
C LEU A 22 -22.98 -24.91 3.18
N LYS A 23 -22.51 -26.16 3.29
CA LYS A 23 -21.50 -26.75 2.40
C LYS A 23 -21.94 -26.81 0.93
N ALA A 24 -23.21 -27.21 0.68
CA ALA A 24 -23.77 -27.26 -0.66
C ALA A 24 -23.86 -25.86 -1.31
N LEU A 25 -24.29 -24.85 -0.55
CA LEU A 25 -24.41 -23.47 -1.00
C LEU A 25 -23.04 -22.82 -1.30
N LEU A 26 -22.03 -23.05 -0.47
CA LEU A 26 -20.66 -22.56 -0.70
C LEU A 26 -20.07 -23.10 -2.01
N THR A 27 -20.33 -24.35 -2.32
CA THR A 27 -19.85 -24.99 -3.56
C THR A 27 -20.50 -24.37 -4.80
N GLU A 28 -21.79 -24.02 -4.71
CA GLU A 28 -22.54 -23.37 -5.79
C GLU A 28 -22.07 -21.92 -6.04
N VAL A 29 -21.81 -21.16 -4.97
CA VAL A 29 -21.30 -19.77 -5.02
C VAL A 29 -19.92 -19.70 -5.68
N VAL A 30 -18.99 -20.58 -5.29
CA VAL A 30 -17.64 -20.64 -5.87
C VAL A 30 -17.70 -20.97 -7.36
N GLY A 31 -18.51 -21.96 -7.76
CA GLY A 31 -18.66 -22.34 -9.17
C GLY A 31 -19.32 -21.27 -10.05
N ASN A 32 -20.11 -20.37 -9.49
CA ASN A 32 -20.67 -19.23 -10.23
C ASN A 32 -19.67 -18.07 -10.36
N ALA A 33 -18.87 -17.82 -9.32
CA ALA A 33 -17.82 -16.80 -9.34
C ALA A 33 -16.72 -17.11 -10.38
N GLU A 34 -16.31 -18.38 -10.48
CA GLU A 34 -15.33 -18.83 -11.48
C GLU A 34 -15.83 -18.64 -12.92
N ARG A 35 -17.10 -18.96 -13.19
CA ARG A 35 -17.72 -18.78 -14.51
C ARG A 35 -17.80 -17.30 -14.92
N SER A 36 -18.15 -16.42 -13.99
CA SER A 36 -18.18 -14.97 -14.23
C SER A 36 -16.78 -14.42 -14.52
N ALA A 37 -15.74 -14.88 -13.82
CA ALA A 37 -14.36 -14.45 -14.05
C ALA A 37 -13.82 -14.85 -15.44
N VAL A 38 -14.21 -16.02 -15.95
CA VAL A 38 -13.82 -16.50 -17.29
C VAL A 38 -14.51 -15.70 -18.39
N LEU A 39 -15.82 -15.44 -18.27
CA LEU A 39 -16.57 -14.61 -19.22
C LEU A 39 -16.02 -13.17 -19.28
N PHE A 40 -15.61 -12.64 -18.12
CA PHE A 40 -15.03 -11.31 -17.99
C PHE A 40 -13.64 -11.21 -18.63
N GLY A 41 -12.76 -12.19 -18.41
CA GLY A 41 -11.44 -12.24 -19.06
C GLY A 41 -11.51 -12.27 -20.59
N GLY A 42 -12.50 -12.98 -21.15
CA GLY A 42 -12.74 -13.01 -22.60
C GLY A 42 -13.21 -11.65 -23.17
N ALA A 43 -14.00 -10.89 -22.42
CA ALA A 43 -14.43 -9.55 -22.83
C ALA A 43 -13.28 -8.52 -22.78
N LEU A 44 -12.38 -8.66 -21.79
CA LEU A 44 -11.21 -7.79 -21.59
C LEU A 44 -10.19 -7.91 -22.74
N GLN A 45 -9.89 -9.13 -23.16
CA GLN A 45 -8.93 -9.41 -24.24
C GLN A 45 -9.40 -8.91 -25.61
N ALA A 46 -10.72 -8.93 -25.87
CA ALA A 46 -11.28 -8.44 -27.11
C ALA A 46 -11.12 -6.91 -27.25
N HIS A 47 -11.27 -6.16 -26.16
CA HIS A 47 -11.24 -4.70 -26.18
C HIS A 47 -9.83 -4.10 -26.12
N GLN A 48 -8.87 -4.81 -25.52
CA GLN A 48 -7.45 -4.39 -25.53
C GLN A 48 -6.86 -4.29 -26.96
N LYS A 49 -7.33 -5.13 -27.89
CA LYS A 49 -6.99 -5.05 -29.32
C LYS A 49 -7.63 -3.87 -30.05
N GLU A 50 -8.70 -3.30 -29.51
CA GLU A 50 -9.42 -2.17 -30.12
C GLU A 50 -8.85 -0.82 -29.64
N CYS A 51 -8.34 -0.72 -28.41
CA CYS A 51 -7.62 0.48 -27.95
C CYS A 51 -6.38 0.77 -28.81
N SER A 52 -5.62 -0.26 -29.19
CA SER A 52 -4.49 -0.14 -30.13
C SER A 52 -4.92 0.34 -31.52
N PHE A 53 -6.14 0.01 -31.95
CA PHE A 53 -6.70 0.46 -33.22
C PHE A 53 -7.11 1.96 -33.18
N SER A 54 -7.46 2.48 -32.00
CA SER A 54 -7.77 3.92 -31.83
C SER A 54 -6.52 4.81 -31.89
N GLU A 55 -5.36 4.31 -31.44
CA GLU A 55 -4.06 4.98 -31.60
C GLU A 55 -3.64 5.03 -33.09
N GLU A 56 -3.89 3.96 -33.85
CA GLU A 56 -3.73 3.96 -35.31
C GLU A 56 -4.65 5.00 -35.98
N CYS A 57 -5.92 5.10 -35.57
CA CYS A 57 -6.85 6.11 -36.09
C CYS A 57 -6.40 7.55 -35.79
N ALA A 58 -5.84 7.82 -34.60
CA ALA A 58 -5.30 9.12 -34.23
C ALA A 58 -4.07 9.49 -35.08
N THR A 59 -3.24 8.50 -35.42
CA THR A 59 -2.08 8.67 -36.30
C THR A 59 -2.52 8.99 -37.72
N ILE A 60 -3.49 8.23 -38.27
CA ILE A 60 -4.05 8.45 -39.62
C ILE A 60 -4.72 9.84 -39.74
N MET A 61 -5.40 10.31 -38.70
CA MET A 61 -6.01 11.65 -38.66
C MET A 61 -4.95 12.77 -38.62
N THR A 62 -3.86 12.57 -37.90
CA THR A 62 -2.73 13.51 -37.86
C THR A 62 -2.07 13.60 -39.24
N ASP A 63 -1.90 12.47 -39.92
CA ASP A 63 -1.37 12.41 -41.28
C ASP A 63 -2.33 13.05 -42.31
N ALA A 64 -3.65 12.82 -42.18
CA ALA A 64 -4.66 13.44 -43.04
C ALA A 64 -4.72 14.97 -42.87
N VAL A 65 -4.56 15.49 -41.64
CA VAL A 65 -4.42 16.93 -41.36
C VAL A 65 -3.14 17.50 -42.01
N GLY A 66 -2.04 16.73 -42.01
CA GLY A 66 -0.81 17.07 -42.73
C GLY A 66 -1.01 17.18 -44.25
N ILE A 67 -1.86 16.33 -44.83
CA ILE A 67 -2.21 16.37 -46.27
C ILE A 67 -3.07 17.59 -46.62
N VAL A 68 -4.03 17.96 -45.75
CA VAL A 68 -4.95 19.09 -45.97
C VAL A 68 -4.27 20.46 -45.75
N THR A 69 -3.19 20.51 -44.98
CA THR A 69 -2.43 21.75 -44.69
C THR A 69 -1.27 22.02 -45.66
N ALA A 70 -1.05 21.15 -46.65
CA ALA A 70 -0.01 21.33 -47.66
C ALA A 70 -0.34 22.51 -48.63
N PRO A 71 0.62 23.38 -49.02
CA PRO A 71 0.32 24.63 -49.73
C PRO A 71 -0.21 24.48 -51.17
N ASN A 72 -0.24 23.26 -51.74
CA ASN A 72 -0.57 23.04 -53.14
C ASN A 72 -1.78 22.12 -53.26
N GLY A 73 -2.97 22.73 -53.30
CA GLY A 73 -4.22 22.04 -53.59
C GLY A 73 -4.19 21.39 -54.97
N SER A 74 -4.36 20.08 -55.02
CA SER A 74 -4.59 19.33 -56.25
C SER A 74 -5.84 18.46 -56.11
N LEU A 75 -6.53 18.25 -57.24
CA LEU A 75 -7.75 17.42 -57.36
C LEU A 75 -7.59 15.98 -56.80
N SER A 76 -6.35 15.50 -56.61
CA SER A 76 -6.06 14.21 -55.98
C SER A 76 -6.47 14.15 -54.50
N ALA A 77 -6.44 15.28 -53.78
CA ALA A 77 -6.82 15.37 -52.38
C ALA A 77 -8.33 15.14 -52.19
N GLY A 78 -9.17 15.60 -53.13
CA GLY A 78 -10.62 15.43 -53.07
C GLY A 78 -11.10 13.99 -53.32
N LEU A 79 -10.35 13.20 -54.11
CA LEU A 79 -10.61 11.77 -54.31
C LEU A 79 -10.20 10.94 -53.09
N GLN A 80 -9.05 11.25 -52.48
CA GLN A 80 -8.61 10.62 -51.23
C GLN A 80 -9.54 10.93 -50.06
N LEU A 81 -10.06 12.16 -49.97
CA LEU A 81 -11.03 12.56 -48.93
C LEU A 81 -12.36 11.78 -48.98
N LYS A 82 -12.84 11.40 -50.16
CA LYS A 82 -14.07 10.58 -50.30
C LYS A 82 -13.88 9.12 -49.90
N GLU A 83 -12.73 8.54 -50.19
CA GLU A 83 -12.37 7.18 -49.74
C GLU A 83 -12.16 7.13 -48.22
N ILE A 84 -11.55 8.18 -47.66
CA ILE A 84 -11.41 8.37 -46.20
C ILE A 84 -12.78 8.56 -45.55
N GLN A 85 -13.69 9.34 -46.14
CA GLN A 85 -15.04 9.57 -45.63
C GLN A 85 -15.85 8.27 -45.48
N GLY A 86 -15.86 7.42 -46.50
CA GLY A 86 -16.59 6.14 -46.47
C GLY A 86 -16.04 5.20 -45.41
N SER A 87 -14.72 5.06 -45.35
CA SER A 87 -14.04 4.19 -44.39
C SER A 87 -14.22 4.67 -42.94
N PHE A 88 -14.17 5.99 -42.71
CA PHE A 88 -14.26 6.56 -41.37
C PHE A 88 -15.67 6.50 -40.78
N GLY A 89 -16.71 6.72 -41.60
CA GLY A 89 -18.10 6.58 -41.17
C GLY A 89 -18.43 5.14 -40.76
N GLU A 90 -17.93 4.16 -41.50
CA GLU A 90 -18.09 2.74 -41.15
C GLU A 90 -17.33 2.36 -39.87
N ILE A 91 -16.12 2.88 -39.69
CA ILE A 91 -15.32 2.65 -38.48
C ILE A 91 -15.99 3.23 -37.23
N LEU A 92 -16.49 4.46 -37.27
CA LEU A 92 -17.16 5.08 -36.12
C LEU A 92 -18.48 4.37 -35.79
N LYS A 93 -19.20 3.90 -36.80
CA LYS A 93 -20.42 3.11 -36.62
C LYS A 93 -20.11 1.76 -35.98
N ALA A 94 -19.11 1.05 -36.47
CA ALA A 94 -18.64 -0.19 -35.86
C ALA A 94 -18.19 0.04 -34.41
N SER A 95 -17.38 1.08 -34.15
CA SER A 95 -16.91 1.45 -32.80
C SER A 95 -18.07 1.71 -31.83
N ARG A 96 -19.13 2.40 -32.28
CA ARG A 96 -20.36 2.61 -31.50
C ARG A 96 -21.09 1.30 -31.21
N GLU A 97 -21.29 0.45 -32.22
CA GLU A 97 -21.96 -0.86 -32.07
C GLU A 97 -21.19 -1.76 -31.09
N HIS A 98 -19.87 -1.76 -31.15
CA HIS A 98 -18.99 -2.47 -30.22
C HIS A 98 -19.05 -1.90 -28.79
N THR A 99 -19.10 -0.57 -28.63
CA THR A 99 -19.22 0.09 -27.32
C THR A 99 -20.57 -0.22 -26.66
N LEU A 100 -21.65 -0.24 -27.43
CA LEU A 100 -22.97 -0.65 -26.96
C LEU A 100 -23.02 -2.15 -26.61
N ALA A 101 -22.37 -3.00 -27.40
CA ALA A 101 -22.25 -4.42 -27.09
C ALA A 101 -21.45 -4.67 -25.81
N ALA A 102 -20.42 -3.86 -25.53
CA ALA A 102 -19.67 -3.88 -24.28
C ALA A 102 -20.55 -3.44 -23.10
N ALA A 103 -21.30 -2.35 -23.23
CA ALA A 103 -22.25 -1.89 -22.21
C ALA A 103 -23.27 -3.01 -21.86
N GLY A 104 -23.82 -3.69 -22.87
CA GLY A 104 -24.71 -4.83 -22.67
C GLY A 104 -24.07 -6.01 -21.91
N LYS A 105 -22.77 -6.27 -22.10
CA LYS A 105 -22.02 -7.28 -21.33
C LYS A 105 -21.85 -6.89 -19.86
N PHE A 106 -21.64 -5.60 -19.57
CA PHE A 106 -21.61 -5.09 -18.20
C PHE A 106 -22.98 -5.17 -17.53
N SER A 107 -24.06 -4.86 -18.25
CA SER A 107 -25.44 -5.08 -17.79
C SER A 107 -25.69 -6.52 -17.36
N ASN A 108 -25.28 -7.50 -18.19
CA ASN A 108 -25.38 -8.92 -17.85
C ASN A 108 -24.48 -9.32 -16.66
N THR A 109 -23.32 -8.68 -16.52
CA THR A 109 -22.40 -8.94 -15.40
C THR A 109 -22.99 -8.44 -14.08
N MET A 110 -23.64 -7.27 -14.08
CA MET A 110 -24.36 -6.76 -12.90
C MET A 110 -25.48 -7.71 -12.46
N LEU A 111 -26.28 -8.24 -13.41
CA LEU A 111 -27.28 -9.26 -13.12
C LEU A 111 -26.70 -10.52 -12.44
N MET A 112 -25.51 -10.96 -12.86
CA MET A 112 -24.82 -12.09 -12.23
C MET A 112 -24.28 -11.74 -10.84
N LEU A 113 -23.77 -10.52 -10.66
CA LEU A 113 -23.26 -10.02 -9.38
C LEU A 113 -24.40 -9.82 -8.35
N ASP A 114 -25.54 -9.30 -8.77
CA ASP A 114 -26.75 -9.19 -7.94
C ASP A 114 -27.21 -10.57 -7.46
N LYS A 115 -27.24 -11.56 -8.37
CA LYS A 115 -27.62 -12.93 -7.99
C LYS A 115 -26.61 -13.57 -7.03
N LEU A 116 -25.33 -13.26 -7.21
CA LEU A 116 -24.28 -13.70 -6.29
C LEU A 116 -24.42 -13.04 -4.92
N ALA A 117 -24.74 -11.73 -4.86
CA ALA A 117 -24.99 -11.00 -3.63
C ALA A 117 -26.19 -11.58 -2.86
N GLU A 118 -27.28 -11.91 -3.56
CA GLU A 118 -28.46 -12.56 -2.95
C GLU A 118 -28.11 -13.92 -2.32
N ASN A 119 -27.28 -14.72 -3.00
CA ASN A 119 -26.83 -16.02 -2.49
C ASN A 119 -25.92 -15.87 -1.26
N VAL A 120 -25.00 -14.91 -1.28
CA VAL A 120 -24.08 -14.62 -0.16
C VAL A 120 -24.85 -14.04 1.03
N GLN A 121 -25.86 -13.21 0.80
CA GLN A 121 -26.74 -12.68 1.84
C GLN A 121 -27.53 -13.80 2.52
N THR A 122 -28.05 -14.75 1.74
CA THR A 122 -28.71 -15.96 2.26
C THR A 122 -27.76 -16.79 3.13
N LEU A 123 -26.49 -16.89 2.73
CA LEU A 123 -25.44 -17.55 3.52
C LEU A 123 -25.20 -16.82 4.86
N GLY A 124 -25.22 -15.48 4.83
CA GLY A 124 -25.10 -14.62 6.01
C GLY A 124 -26.21 -14.88 7.01
N GLU A 125 -27.47 -14.90 6.56
CA GLU A 125 -28.63 -15.19 7.40
C GLU A 125 -28.58 -16.60 8.01
N LEU A 126 -28.13 -17.58 7.24
CA LEU A 126 -27.92 -18.95 7.73
C LEU A 126 -26.83 -19.01 8.80
N SER A 127 -25.72 -18.28 8.63
CA SER A 127 -24.62 -18.26 9.60
C SER A 127 -25.05 -17.68 10.95
N VAL A 128 -25.90 -16.64 10.93
CA VAL A 128 -26.48 -16.02 12.13
C VAL A 128 -27.38 -17.01 12.86
N ARG A 129 -28.21 -17.77 12.15
CA ARG A 129 -29.07 -18.80 12.76
C ARG A 129 -28.24 -19.92 13.39
N ILE A 130 -27.17 -20.35 12.73
CA ILE A 130 -26.26 -21.38 13.25
C ILE A 130 -25.56 -20.90 14.53
N LEU A 131 -25.09 -19.65 14.57
CA LEU A 131 -24.49 -19.06 15.77
C LEU A 131 -25.47 -19.05 16.94
N ALA A 132 -26.71 -18.60 16.71
CA ALA A 132 -27.74 -18.58 17.75
C ALA A 132 -28.05 -19.99 18.31
N GLU A 133 -28.11 -21.00 17.46
CA GLU A 133 -28.31 -22.41 17.88
C GLU A 133 -27.09 -22.97 18.64
N LEU A 134 -25.86 -22.62 18.26
CA LEU A 134 -24.65 -23.03 18.96
C LEU A 134 -24.53 -22.39 20.35
N GLU A 135 -24.87 -21.10 20.46
CA GLU A 135 -24.93 -20.39 21.74
C GLU A 135 -25.99 -20.99 22.67
N SER A 136 -27.18 -21.28 22.13
CA SER A 136 -28.25 -21.97 22.88
C SER A 136 -27.81 -23.36 23.35
N SER A 137 -27.14 -24.13 22.50
CA SER A 137 -26.57 -25.44 22.85
C SER A 137 -25.53 -25.32 23.97
N GLY A 138 -24.67 -24.30 23.94
CA GLY A 138 -23.70 -24.01 25.00
C GLY A 138 -24.36 -23.75 26.35
N GLN A 139 -25.44 -22.95 26.37
CA GLN A 139 -26.21 -22.67 27.59
C GLN A 139 -26.91 -23.92 28.14
N ILE A 140 -27.45 -24.78 27.27
CA ILE A 140 -28.05 -26.06 27.67
C ILE A 140 -26.99 -26.98 28.28
N ALA A 141 -25.80 -27.04 27.69
CA ALA A 141 -24.69 -27.84 28.19
C ALA A 141 -24.23 -27.36 29.58
N GLU A 142 -24.14 -26.05 29.80
CA GLU A 142 -23.80 -25.46 31.10
C GLU A 142 -24.82 -25.81 32.18
N LYS A 143 -26.12 -25.64 31.89
CA LYS A 143 -27.19 -25.99 32.83
C LYS A 143 -27.23 -27.50 33.13
N THR A 144 -26.91 -28.33 32.13
CA THR A 144 -26.81 -29.79 32.29
C THR A 144 -25.64 -30.17 33.20
N ASN A 145 -24.51 -29.49 33.06
CA ASN A 145 -23.34 -29.65 33.92
C ASN A 145 -23.67 -29.29 35.39
N GLU A 146 -24.31 -28.15 35.63
CA GLU A 146 -24.74 -27.74 36.98
C GLU A 146 -25.68 -28.77 37.64
N LEU A 147 -26.65 -29.28 36.88
CA LEU A 147 -27.60 -30.29 37.37
C LEU A 147 -26.90 -31.62 37.67
N ALA A 148 -25.94 -32.02 36.82
CA ALA A 148 -25.14 -33.22 37.04
C ALA A 148 -24.28 -33.09 38.31
N HIS A 149 -23.66 -31.93 38.57
CA HIS A 149 -22.92 -31.68 39.80
C HIS A 149 -23.80 -31.76 41.06
N LYS A 150 -25.00 -31.16 41.03
CA LYS A 150 -25.96 -31.26 42.14
C LYS A 150 -26.41 -32.71 42.37
N ALA A 151 -26.63 -33.47 41.30
CA ALA A 151 -26.99 -34.88 41.40
C ALA A 151 -25.87 -35.74 42.00
N ILE A 152 -24.60 -35.47 41.67
CA ILE A 152 -23.43 -36.13 42.28
C ILE A 152 -23.37 -35.83 43.78
N GLN A 153 -23.59 -34.58 44.19
CA GLN A 153 -23.56 -34.18 45.60
C GLN A 153 -24.68 -34.85 46.41
N GLU A 154 -25.89 -34.93 45.88
CA GLU A 154 -27.00 -35.63 46.56
C GLU A 154 -26.79 -37.16 46.59
N ALA A 155 -26.24 -37.73 45.52
CA ALA A 155 -25.87 -39.15 45.49
C ALA A 155 -24.80 -39.50 46.55
N GLN A 156 -23.85 -38.59 46.79
CA GLN A 156 -22.85 -38.75 47.86
C GLN A 156 -23.48 -38.71 49.26
N LYS A 157 -24.48 -37.84 49.49
CA LYS A 157 -25.21 -37.79 50.77
C LYS A 157 -26.02 -39.06 51.05
N ALA A 158 -26.49 -39.75 50.00
CA ALA A 158 -27.26 -40.99 50.11
C ALA A 158 -26.39 -42.25 50.38
N GLY A 159 -25.05 -42.12 50.40
CA GLY A 159 -24.14 -43.22 50.71
C GLY A 159 -24.23 -44.39 49.72
N PHE A 160 -24.32 -45.62 50.22
CA PHE A 160 -24.31 -46.83 49.38
C PHE A 160 -25.50 -46.89 48.39
N ALA A 161 -26.68 -46.39 48.80
CA ALA A 161 -27.86 -46.34 47.93
C ALA A 161 -27.72 -45.36 46.75
N GLY A 162 -26.80 -44.39 46.84
CA GLY A 162 -26.56 -43.37 45.81
C GLY A 162 -25.45 -43.71 44.80
N GLN A 163 -24.67 -44.78 45.00
CA GLN A 163 -23.49 -45.07 44.17
C GLN A 163 -23.82 -45.22 42.68
N GLY A 164 -24.91 -45.91 42.33
CA GLY A 164 -25.34 -46.04 40.93
C GLY A 164 -25.72 -44.70 40.29
N PHE A 165 -26.36 -43.81 41.04
CA PHE A 165 -26.73 -42.47 40.57
C PHE A 165 -25.51 -41.55 40.39
N SER A 166 -24.51 -41.66 41.28
CA SER A 166 -23.26 -40.89 41.19
C SER A 166 -22.49 -41.20 39.91
N VAL A 167 -22.41 -42.48 39.51
CA VAL A 167 -21.73 -42.89 38.27
C VAL A 167 -22.43 -42.32 37.04
N ILE A 168 -23.76 -42.42 36.97
CA ILE A 168 -24.53 -41.92 35.82
C ILE A 168 -24.46 -40.38 35.76
N ALA A 169 -24.57 -39.69 36.89
CA ALA A 169 -24.44 -38.23 36.94
C ALA A 169 -23.01 -37.77 36.56
N GLY A 170 -21.98 -38.55 36.91
CA GLY A 170 -20.62 -38.33 36.45
C GLY A 170 -20.45 -38.41 34.92
N GLU A 171 -21.09 -39.39 34.28
CA GLU A 171 -21.06 -39.51 32.81
C GLU A 171 -21.85 -38.40 32.12
N VAL A 172 -23.01 -38.00 32.67
CA VAL A 172 -23.77 -36.84 32.16
C VAL A 172 -22.96 -35.55 32.27
N ASN A 173 -22.20 -35.37 33.36
CA ASN A 173 -21.30 -34.23 33.52
C ASN A 173 -20.22 -34.22 32.42
N LYS A 174 -19.52 -35.35 32.20
CA LYS A 174 -18.49 -35.45 31.15
C LYS A 174 -19.04 -35.11 29.75
N LEU A 175 -20.24 -35.62 29.42
CA LEU A 175 -20.92 -35.30 28.16
C LEU A 175 -21.28 -33.82 28.05
N ALA A 176 -21.76 -33.20 29.13
CA ALA A 176 -22.10 -31.79 29.16
C ALA A 176 -20.86 -30.89 29.01
N VAL A 177 -19.75 -31.20 29.68
CA VAL A 177 -18.47 -30.50 29.53
C VAL A 177 -17.96 -30.59 28.10
N LYS A 178 -17.95 -31.80 27.51
CA LYS A 178 -17.53 -32.00 26.13
C LYS A 178 -18.40 -31.24 25.13
N ASN A 179 -19.72 -31.19 25.36
CA ASN A 179 -20.64 -30.43 24.51
C ASN A 179 -20.40 -28.91 24.63
N LYS A 180 -20.11 -28.41 25.83
CA LYS A 180 -19.74 -27.01 26.08
C LYS A 180 -18.43 -26.64 25.38
N GLU A 181 -17.40 -27.48 25.47
CA GLU A 181 -16.12 -27.30 24.77
C GLU A 181 -16.30 -27.32 23.25
N THR A 182 -17.13 -28.23 22.73
CA THR A 182 -17.42 -28.33 21.30
C THR A 182 -18.13 -27.07 20.80
N ALA A 183 -19.14 -26.57 21.51
CA ALA A 183 -19.80 -25.31 21.17
C ALA A 183 -18.82 -24.12 21.24
N ALA A 184 -17.96 -24.06 22.27
CA ALA A 184 -16.96 -23.00 22.42
C ALA A 184 -15.91 -22.98 21.30
N ASN A 185 -15.62 -24.12 20.67
CA ASN A 185 -14.70 -24.22 19.54
C ASN A 185 -15.35 -23.84 18.20
N ILE A 186 -16.65 -24.11 18.02
CA ILE A 186 -17.37 -23.85 16.75
C ILE A 186 -17.87 -22.40 16.67
N ILE A 187 -18.26 -21.78 17.80
CA ILE A 187 -18.77 -20.40 17.83
C ILE A 187 -17.79 -19.40 17.20
N PRO A 188 -16.48 -19.38 17.53
CA PRO A 188 -15.52 -18.48 16.90
C PRO A 188 -15.39 -18.70 15.39
N VAL A 189 -15.45 -19.95 14.92
CA VAL A 189 -15.37 -20.30 13.49
C VAL A 189 -16.61 -19.80 12.74
N ALA A 190 -17.80 -19.98 13.31
CA ALA A 190 -19.04 -19.49 12.72
C ALA A 190 -19.13 -17.95 12.75
N ALA A 191 -18.57 -17.30 13.78
CA ALA A 191 -18.47 -15.85 13.89
C ALA A 191 -17.50 -15.26 12.85
N ASN A 192 -16.34 -15.90 12.64
CA ASN A 192 -15.39 -15.52 11.60
C ASN A 192 -16.01 -15.71 10.20
N LEU A 193 -16.70 -16.83 9.96
CA LEU A 193 -17.41 -17.04 8.69
C LEU A 193 -18.46 -15.95 8.44
N ARG A 194 -19.23 -15.54 9.45
CA ARG A 194 -20.18 -14.43 9.33
C ARG A 194 -19.48 -13.12 8.96
N ASN A 195 -18.34 -12.82 9.56
CA ASN A 195 -17.58 -11.61 9.27
C ASN A 195 -17.02 -11.64 7.82
N GLU A 196 -16.51 -12.78 7.38
CA GLU A 196 -16.06 -12.97 5.98
C GLU A 196 -17.20 -12.83 4.97
N ILE A 197 -18.42 -13.30 5.31
CA ILE A 197 -19.62 -13.11 4.48
C ILE A 197 -19.99 -11.62 4.39
N ALA A 198 -19.93 -10.88 5.50
CA ALA A 198 -20.21 -9.44 5.51
C ALA A 198 -19.21 -8.68 4.61
N VAL A 199 -17.92 -9.00 4.73
CA VAL A 199 -16.86 -8.46 3.86
C VAL A 199 -17.11 -8.82 2.39
N CYS A 200 -17.54 -10.04 2.09
CA CYS A 200 -17.90 -10.43 0.72
C CYS A 200 -19.08 -9.61 0.16
N LEU A 201 -20.09 -9.28 0.97
CA LEU A 201 -21.23 -8.46 0.55
C LEU A 201 -20.82 -7.01 0.25
N GLU A 202 -19.94 -6.43 1.06
CA GLU A 202 -19.39 -5.09 0.82
C GLU A 202 -18.57 -5.04 -0.48
N TYR A 203 -17.77 -6.07 -0.74
CA TYR A 203 -17.04 -6.19 -2.01
C TYR A 203 -17.96 -6.37 -3.21
N LEU A 204 -19.03 -7.16 -3.07
CA LEU A 204 -20.01 -7.34 -4.14
C LEU A 204 -20.77 -6.04 -4.44
N SER A 205 -21.14 -5.27 -3.40
CA SER A 205 -21.73 -3.94 -3.54
C SER A 205 -20.80 -2.98 -4.29
N SER A 206 -19.52 -2.95 -3.91
CA SER A 206 -18.51 -2.14 -4.59
C SER A 206 -18.32 -2.55 -6.05
N CYS A 207 -18.36 -3.86 -6.34
CA CYS A 207 -18.30 -4.38 -7.72
C CYS A 207 -19.52 -3.95 -8.56
N LEU A 208 -20.72 -3.96 -7.97
CA LEU A 208 -21.95 -3.51 -8.62
C LEU A 208 -21.91 -2.02 -8.94
N GLU A 209 -21.44 -1.19 -8.00
CA GLU A 209 -21.27 0.25 -8.22
C GLU A 209 -20.26 0.55 -9.33
N ALA A 210 -19.12 -0.14 -9.33
CA ALA A 210 -18.11 0.01 -10.37
C ALA A 210 -18.62 -0.44 -11.75
N ALA A 211 -19.33 -1.57 -11.82
CA ALA A 211 -19.94 -2.06 -13.06
C ALA A 211 -21.02 -1.10 -13.59
N ALA A 212 -21.84 -0.51 -12.70
CA ALA A 212 -22.88 0.44 -13.06
C ALA A 212 -22.30 1.78 -13.55
N ALA A 213 -21.23 2.26 -12.92
CA ALA A 213 -20.50 3.45 -13.38
C ALA A 213 -19.88 3.21 -14.77
N THR A 214 -19.35 2.01 -15.00
CA THR A 214 -18.75 1.61 -16.27
C THR A 214 -19.76 1.51 -17.40
N GLU A 215 -20.90 0.86 -17.17
CA GLU A 215 -22.00 0.80 -18.16
C GLU A 215 -22.51 2.19 -18.53
N ARG A 216 -22.69 3.08 -17.54
CA ARG A 216 -23.08 4.49 -17.77
C ARG A 216 -22.05 5.20 -18.65
N SER A 217 -20.77 5.05 -18.35
CA SER A 217 -19.70 5.68 -19.14
C SER A 217 -19.65 5.14 -20.57
N LEU A 218 -19.83 3.83 -20.78
CA LEU A 218 -19.88 3.24 -22.13
C LEU A 218 -21.09 3.74 -22.92
N THR A 219 -22.24 3.89 -22.25
CA THR A 219 -23.46 4.43 -22.87
C THR A 219 -23.28 5.90 -23.27
N ASP A 220 -22.72 6.73 -22.39
CA ASP A 220 -22.38 8.12 -22.68
C ASP A 220 -21.36 8.23 -23.82
N ASN A 221 -20.39 7.32 -23.87
CA ASN A 221 -19.39 7.27 -24.94
C ASN A 221 -20.02 6.89 -26.28
N ALA A 222 -20.94 5.93 -26.32
CA ALA A 222 -21.68 5.60 -27.52
C ALA A 222 -22.51 6.81 -28.04
N GLU A 223 -23.05 7.63 -27.13
CA GLU A 223 -23.74 8.87 -27.48
C GLU A 223 -22.77 9.93 -28.02
N ARG A 224 -21.58 10.08 -27.41
CA ARG A 224 -20.53 10.99 -27.90
C ARG A 224 -20.01 10.59 -29.28
N ILE A 225 -19.79 9.30 -29.52
CA ILE A 225 -19.42 8.77 -30.85
C ILE A 225 -20.54 9.10 -31.84
N SER A 226 -21.81 8.96 -31.46
CA SER A 226 -22.94 9.35 -32.32
C SER A 226 -22.91 10.84 -32.67
N ARG A 227 -22.67 11.73 -31.70
CA ARG A 227 -22.55 13.18 -31.94
C ARG A 227 -21.35 13.52 -32.81
N LEU A 228 -20.23 12.80 -32.65
CA LEU A 228 -19.04 12.94 -33.47
C LEU A 228 -19.34 12.51 -34.92
N THR A 229 -19.97 11.36 -35.13
CA THR A 229 -20.41 10.89 -36.45
C THR A 229 -21.32 11.91 -37.12
N GLU A 230 -22.33 12.42 -36.41
CA GLU A 230 -23.22 13.47 -36.93
C GLU A 230 -22.48 14.77 -37.25
N GLY A 231 -21.52 15.15 -36.40
CA GLY A 231 -20.66 16.32 -36.61
C GLY A 231 -19.83 16.18 -37.89
N ILE A 232 -19.21 15.01 -38.08
CA ILE A 232 -18.41 14.68 -39.26
C ILE A 232 -19.27 14.64 -40.54
N GLU A 233 -20.46 14.05 -40.49
CA GLU A 233 -21.38 14.04 -41.63
C GLU A 233 -21.84 15.46 -42.02
N ARG A 234 -22.12 16.32 -41.02
CA ARG A 234 -22.41 17.75 -41.26
C ARG A 234 -21.19 18.47 -41.83
N LEU A 235 -19.99 18.19 -41.32
CA LEU A 235 -18.74 18.75 -41.81
C LEU A 235 -18.44 18.34 -43.25
N PHE A 236 -18.70 17.11 -43.65
CA PHE A 236 -18.55 16.70 -45.05
C PHE A 236 -19.56 17.41 -45.97
N LYS A 237 -20.80 17.63 -45.50
CA LYS A 237 -21.77 18.48 -46.22
C LYS A 237 -21.30 19.93 -46.33
N ILE A 238 -20.62 20.45 -45.30
CA ILE A 238 -20.06 21.80 -45.29
C ILE A 238 -18.79 21.87 -46.16
N LEU A 239 -17.93 20.86 -46.18
CA LEU A 239 -16.73 20.76 -47.03
C LEU A 239 -17.10 20.68 -48.52
N ASP A 240 -18.16 19.97 -48.85
CA ASP A 240 -18.75 19.98 -50.20
C ASP A 240 -19.24 21.38 -50.60
N GLN A 241 -19.66 22.20 -49.62
CA GLN A 241 -20.01 23.62 -49.79
C GLN A 241 -18.80 24.58 -49.71
N PHE A 242 -17.70 24.18 -49.05
CA PHE A 242 -16.50 25.00 -48.79
C PHE A 242 -15.39 24.84 -49.83
N ASN A 243 -15.49 23.83 -50.71
CA ASN A 243 -14.68 23.74 -51.93
C ASN A 243 -14.83 25.01 -52.82
N ASP A 244 -15.80 25.88 -52.49
CA ASP A 244 -16.03 27.19 -53.10
C ASP A 244 -15.42 28.40 -52.34
N ALA A 245 -14.95 28.32 -51.08
CA ALA A 245 -14.38 29.50 -50.38
C ALA A 245 -13.53 29.15 -49.13
N GLY A 246 -12.19 29.29 -49.20
CA GLY A 246 -11.28 28.89 -48.12
C GLY A 246 -11.03 29.94 -47.02
N ARG A 247 -11.18 29.51 -45.74
CA ARG A 247 -10.43 30.00 -44.53
C ARG A 247 -10.76 29.29 -43.18
N GLY A 248 -11.58 28.22 -43.14
CA GLY A 248 -12.02 27.57 -41.88
C GLY A 248 -11.17 26.41 -41.33
N VAL A 249 -10.10 26.01 -42.01
CA VAL A 249 -9.37 24.74 -41.75
C VAL A 249 -8.56 24.75 -40.44
N THR A 250 -8.10 25.92 -39.97
CA THR A 250 -7.19 26.00 -38.81
C THR A 250 -7.91 25.87 -37.47
N LEU A 251 -9.09 26.48 -37.31
CA LEU A 251 -9.92 26.34 -36.10
C LEU A 251 -10.45 24.90 -35.92
N PHE A 252 -10.61 24.18 -37.03
CA PHE A 252 -11.08 22.79 -37.07
C PHE A 252 -10.03 21.78 -36.57
N ALA A 253 -8.75 22.00 -36.88
CA ALA A 253 -7.67 21.15 -36.40
C ALA A 253 -7.61 21.17 -34.86
N ASP A 254 -7.77 22.35 -34.25
CA ASP A 254 -7.69 22.51 -32.80
C ASP A 254 -8.85 21.83 -32.05
N GLU A 255 -10.09 21.93 -32.54
CA GLU A 255 -11.24 21.28 -31.89
C GLU A 255 -11.21 19.75 -32.04
N SER A 256 -10.76 19.24 -33.19
CA SER A 256 -10.67 17.79 -33.46
C SER A 256 -9.55 17.14 -32.65
N ILE A 257 -8.40 17.83 -32.52
CA ILE A 257 -7.29 17.40 -31.66
C ILE A 257 -7.74 17.37 -30.20
N LYS A 258 -8.49 18.38 -29.75
CA LYS A 258 -9.01 18.44 -28.37
C LYS A 258 -9.97 17.29 -28.06
N ALA A 259 -10.90 16.98 -28.96
CA ALA A 259 -11.83 15.86 -28.77
C ALA A 259 -11.11 14.49 -28.72
N LEU A 260 -10.02 14.32 -29.49
CA LEU A 260 -9.20 13.11 -29.47
C LEU A 260 -8.32 13.01 -28.21
N GLN A 261 -7.81 14.12 -27.70
CA GLN A 261 -7.08 14.20 -26.42
C GLN A 261 -8.01 13.87 -25.25
N ASP A 262 -9.25 14.37 -25.28
CA ASP A 262 -10.28 14.02 -24.29
C ASP A 262 -10.60 12.52 -24.32
N TYR A 263 -10.64 11.90 -25.51
CA TYR A 263 -10.86 10.46 -25.67
C TYR A 263 -9.69 9.62 -25.13
N ALA A 264 -8.45 10.05 -25.35
CA ALA A 264 -7.25 9.41 -24.80
C ALA A 264 -7.19 9.48 -23.26
N GLY A 265 -7.58 10.62 -22.67
CA GLY A 265 -7.70 10.76 -21.22
C GLY A 265 -8.77 9.84 -20.62
N ILE A 266 -9.88 9.62 -21.34
CA ILE A 266 -10.93 8.68 -20.92
C ILE A 266 -10.43 7.22 -20.96
N ALA A 267 -9.67 6.83 -21.98
CA ALA A 267 -9.07 5.49 -22.07
C ALA A 267 -8.10 5.21 -20.91
N GLN A 268 -7.33 6.22 -20.49
CA GLN A 268 -6.43 6.13 -19.33
C GLN A 268 -7.19 5.98 -18.00
N ASN A 269 -8.26 6.76 -17.80
CA ASN A 269 -9.12 6.63 -16.61
C ASN A 269 -9.83 5.27 -16.55
N TYR A 270 -10.22 4.72 -17.70
CA TYR A 270 -10.81 3.38 -17.81
C TYR A 270 -9.80 2.27 -17.52
N MET A 271 -8.56 2.37 -18.01
CA MET A 271 -7.47 1.44 -17.66
C MET A 271 -7.16 1.45 -16.16
N ALA A 272 -7.24 2.62 -15.51
CA ALA A 272 -7.10 2.73 -14.06
C ALA A 272 -8.24 2.03 -13.30
N ALA A 273 -9.49 2.18 -13.76
CA ALA A 273 -10.64 1.49 -13.20
C ALA A 273 -10.56 -0.05 -13.39
N LEU A 274 -10.10 -0.51 -14.56
CA LEU A 274 -9.87 -1.92 -14.86
C LEU A 274 -8.81 -2.54 -13.95
N HIS A 275 -7.71 -1.82 -13.69
CA HIS A 275 -6.68 -2.26 -12.76
C HIS A 275 -7.20 -2.37 -11.32
N GLN A 276 -8.10 -1.47 -10.88
CA GLN A 276 -8.73 -1.56 -9.57
C GLN A 276 -9.67 -2.77 -9.47
N LEU A 277 -10.49 -3.02 -10.49
CA LEU A 277 -11.38 -4.18 -10.57
C LEU A 277 -10.61 -5.51 -10.59
N GLN A 278 -9.48 -5.58 -11.27
CA GLN A 278 -8.62 -6.77 -11.29
C GLN A 278 -7.98 -7.04 -9.92
N LYS A 279 -7.55 -5.99 -9.21
CA LYS A 279 -7.08 -6.09 -7.82
C LYS A 279 -8.18 -6.60 -6.88
N MET A 280 -9.39 -6.06 -7.01
CA MET A 280 -10.55 -6.49 -6.22
C MET A 280 -10.94 -7.95 -6.49
N THR A 281 -10.92 -8.38 -7.75
CA THR A 281 -11.23 -9.77 -8.15
C THR A 281 -10.25 -10.76 -7.52
N ASN A 282 -8.96 -10.40 -7.45
CA ASN A 282 -7.95 -11.25 -6.82
C ASN A 282 -8.11 -11.30 -5.29
N ARG A 283 -8.53 -10.19 -4.66
CA ARG A 283 -8.86 -10.16 -3.23
C ARG A 283 -10.09 -11.02 -2.91
N LEU A 284 -11.13 -10.94 -3.74
CA LEU A 284 -12.34 -11.76 -3.60
C LEU A 284 -12.03 -13.27 -3.74
N LYS A 285 -11.17 -13.64 -4.70
CA LYS A 285 -10.67 -15.03 -4.83
C LYS A 285 -9.94 -15.51 -3.57
N SER A 286 -9.13 -14.64 -2.96
CA SER A 286 -8.42 -14.96 -1.72
C SER A 286 -9.36 -15.14 -0.53
N ALA A 287 -10.34 -14.25 -0.37
CA ALA A 287 -11.36 -14.35 0.68
C ALA A 287 -12.23 -15.62 0.52
N LEU A 288 -12.65 -15.94 -0.71
CA LEU A 288 -13.41 -17.16 -1.01
C LEU A 288 -12.57 -18.43 -0.79
N ALA A 289 -11.28 -18.41 -1.08
CA ALA A 289 -10.37 -19.53 -0.79
C ALA A 289 -10.18 -19.73 0.73
N GLN A 290 -10.13 -18.64 1.51
CA GLN A 290 -10.09 -18.70 2.98
C GLN A 290 -11.41 -19.24 3.56
N ALA A 291 -12.56 -18.78 3.05
CA ALA A 291 -13.88 -19.30 3.41
C ALA A 291 -14.02 -20.81 3.09
N ALA A 292 -13.49 -21.27 1.95
CA ALA A 292 -13.42 -22.69 1.60
C ALA A 292 -12.51 -23.49 2.56
N GLY A 293 -11.40 -22.90 3.03
CA GLY A 293 -10.54 -23.48 4.07
C GLY A 293 -11.26 -23.69 5.40
N TYR A 294 -12.11 -22.75 5.82
CA TYR A 294 -12.94 -22.90 7.01
C TYR A 294 -14.01 -24.00 6.86
N ALA A 295 -14.52 -24.23 5.66
CA ALA A 295 -15.46 -25.32 5.38
C ALA A 295 -14.81 -26.72 5.50
N SER A 296 -13.51 -26.85 5.19
CA SER A 296 -12.74 -28.08 5.40
C SER A 296 -12.48 -28.36 6.89
N PHE A 297 -12.29 -27.32 7.71
CA PHE A 297 -12.18 -27.45 9.16
C PHE A 297 -13.49 -27.95 9.81
N LEU A 298 -14.64 -27.54 9.24
CA LEU A 298 -15.96 -28.01 9.69
C LEU A 298 -16.27 -29.45 9.28
N THR A 299 -15.55 -30.03 8.30
CA THR A 299 -15.70 -31.46 7.93
C THR A 299 -14.94 -32.45 8.82
N GLU A 300 -14.04 -31.97 9.68
CA GLU A 300 -13.22 -32.82 10.58
C GLU A 300 -13.81 -32.99 11.99
N THR A 301 -15.01 -32.47 12.26
CA THR A 301 -15.73 -32.71 13.52
C THR A 301 -16.68 -33.90 13.41
N ASP A 302 -16.09 -35.09 13.24
CA ASP A 302 -16.75 -36.35 13.59
C ASP A 302 -15.94 -37.02 14.71
N ILE A 303 -16.60 -37.27 15.84
CA ILE A 303 -15.98 -37.75 17.07
C ILE A 303 -15.59 -39.23 16.89
N GLY A 304 -14.28 -39.51 16.84
CA GLY A 304 -13.75 -40.88 16.86
C GLY A 304 -12.32 -40.94 17.39
N ILE A 305 -12.14 -41.54 18.56
CA ILE A 305 -10.85 -41.77 19.24
C ILE A 305 -9.97 -42.69 18.37
N GLY A 306 -8.77 -42.22 18.02
CA GLY A 306 -7.74 -43.02 17.36
C GLY A 306 -6.40 -42.29 17.35
N LEU A 307 -5.53 -42.63 18.29
CA LEU A 307 -4.11 -42.33 18.24
C LEU A 307 -3.53 -42.77 16.89
N PHE A 308 -3.14 -41.83 16.04
CA PHE A 308 -1.98 -41.97 15.17
C PHE A 308 -1.28 -40.61 15.09
N ILE A 309 -0.05 -40.60 15.59
CA ILE A 309 1.00 -39.76 15.04
C ILE A 309 1.06 -40.15 13.56
N ASP A 310 0.67 -39.25 12.67
CA ASP A 310 1.07 -39.34 11.26
C ASP A 310 1.96 -38.14 10.95
N GLU A 311 3.26 -38.45 10.91
CA GLU A 311 4.33 -37.64 10.38
C GLU A 311 4.16 -37.52 8.86
N ASN A 312 3.19 -36.76 8.36
CA ASN A 312 3.14 -36.38 6.94
C ASN A 312 2.39 -35.06 6.76
N LEU A 313 3.03 -33.96 7.17
CA LEU A 313 2.90 -32.73 6.37
C LEU A 313 3.48 -33.06 4.98
N PRO A 314 2.79 -32.74 3.87
CA PRO A 314 3.38 -32.91 2.55
C PRO A 314 4.67 -32.11 2.52
N SER A 315 5.79 -32.83 2.53
CA SER A 315 7.05 -32.28 2.13
C SER A 315 6.85 -31.77 0.71
N ALA A 316 6.98 -30.47 0.52
CA ALA A 316 7.30 -29.91 -0.78
C ALA A 316 8.73 -30.34 -1.15
N THR A 317 8.96 -31.64 -1.29
CA THR A 317 10.14 -32.24 -1.90
C THR A 317 9.78 -32.55 -3.33
N ASN A 318 9.95 -31.52 -4.15
CA ASN A 318 10.84 -31.58 -5.32
C ASN A 318 11.01 -30.17 -5.87
N ALA A 319 11.69 -29.30 -5.11
CA ALA A 319 12.64 -28.41 -5.76
C ALA A 319 13.90 -29.26 -5.95
N ALA A 320 14.19 -29.60 -7.21
CA ALA A 320 15.34 -30.37 -7.60
C ALA A 320 16.61 -29.85 -6.91
N ASN A 321 17.50 -30.78 -6.55
CA ASN A 321 18.92 -30.47 -6.39
C ASN A 321 19.39 -29.78 -7.67
N GLY A 322 19.52 -28.46 -7.61
CA GLY A 322 20.04 -27.61 -8.66
C GLY A 322 20.62 -26.38 -7.97
N ASP A 323 21.82 -25.96 -8.39
CA ASP A 323 22.60 -24.87 -7.80
C ASP A 323 21.75 -23.72 -7.26
N ALA A 324 22.04 -23.29 -6.02
CA ALA A 324 21.33 -22.23 -5.32
C ALA A 324 21.08 -21.04 -6.26
N THR A 325 19.80 -20.78 -6.59
CA THR A 325 19.38 -19.58 -7.32
C THR A 325 19.93 -18.36 -6.57
N ALA A 326 20.90 -17.70 -7.21
CA ALA A 326 21.62 -16.57 -6.65
C ALA A 326 21.00 -15.27 -7.18
N TYR A 327 20.66 -14.38 -6.27
CA TYR A 327 20.18 -13.05 -6.59
C TYR A 327 21.32 -12.05 -6.40
N HIS A 328 21.62 -11.29 -7.45
CA HIS A 328 22.77 -10.39 -7.50
C HIS A 328 22.27 -8.95 -7.56
N LEU A 329 22.67 -8.13 -6.62
CA LEU A 329 22.31 -6.71 -6.63
C LEU A 329 23.46 -5.82 -6.17
N VAL A 330 23.35 -4.54 -6.49
CA VAL A 330 24.31 -3.53 -6.07
C VAL A 330 23.67 -2.64 -5.04
N LEU A 331 24.31 -2.50 -3.88
CA LEU A 331 23.81 -1.60 -2.84
C LEU A 331 23.94 -0.13 -3.29
N PRO A 332 23.03 0.74 -2.83
CA PRO A 332 23.06 2.17 -3.17
C PRO A 332 24.32 2.88 -2.63
N GLY A 333 24.99 2.30 -1.63
CA GLY A 333 26.24 2.76 -1.05
C GLY A 333 26.86 1.70 -0.13
N SER A 334 27.89 2.07 0.62
CA SER A 334 28.51 1.20 1.62
C SER A 334 27.62 1.03 2.85
N VAL A 335 27.51 -0.21 3.35
CA VAL A 335 26.83 -0.51 4.63
C VAL A 335 27.61 0.14 5.77
N GLN A 336 26.98 1.07 6.49
CA GLN A 336 27.56 1.75 7.65
C GLN A 336 27.38 0.95 8.93
N SER A 337 26.26 0.23 9.06
CA SER A 337 25.92 -0.55 10.25
C SER A 337 25.18 -1.84 9.90
N PHE A 338 25.53 -2.91 10.61
CA PHE A 338 24.75 -4.16 10.66
C PHE A 338 23.84 -4.23 11.88
N ASP A 339 23.92 -3.24 12.75
CA ASP A 339 23.02 -3.08 13.88
C ASP A 339 21.79 -2.30 13.42
N PRO A 340 20.58 -2.90 13.46
CA PRO A 340 19.37 -2.24 12.96
C PRO A 340 19.04 -0.93 13.70
N LEU A 341 19.55 -0.71 14.92
CA LEU A 341 19.36 0.56 15.63
C LEU A 341 20.01 1.76 14.96
N PHE A 342 21.09 1.53 14.21
CA PHE A 342 21.91 2.57 13.58
C PHE A 342 21.91 2.45 12.05
N ALA A 343 20.93 1.72 11.50
CA ALA A 343 20.74 1.58 10.06
C ALA A 343 19.90 2.75 9.51
N ASP A 344 20.46 3.96 9.59
CA ASP A 344 19.80 5.21 9.14
C ASP A 344 20.00 5.51 7.64
N ASP A 345 20.90 4.78 6.98
CA ASP A 345 21.11 4.84 5.54
C ASP A 345 20.40 3.68 4.79
N SER A 346 20.11 3.89 3.50
CA SER A 346 19.37 2.91 2.70
C SER A 346 20.08 1.55 2.55
N ALA A 347 21.42 1.53 2.47
CA ALA A 347 22.17 0.29 2.28
C ALA A 347 22.17 -0.55 3.57
N SER A 348 22.42 0.08 4.72
CA SER A 348 22.31 -0.60 6.03
C SER A 348 20.88 -1.09 6.28
N ALA A 349 19.86 -0.27 5.98
CA ALA A 349 18.46 -0.63 6.17
C ALA A 349 18.04 -1.82 5.29
N GLU A 350 18.41 -1.84 4.01
CA GLU A 350 18.10 -2.93 3.08
C GLU A 350 18.67 -4.27 3.58
N VAL A 351 19.90 -4.25 4.07
CA VAL A 351 20.58 -5.46 4.58
C VAL A 351 19.99 -5.91 5.91
N CYS A 352 19.78 -4.97 6.85
CA CYS A 352 19.20 -5.30 8.15
C CYS A 352 17.77 -5.84 8.03
N ARG A 353 16.97 -5.35 7.07
CA ARG A 353 15.60 -5.85 6.84
C ARG A 353 15.56 -7.33 6.42
N LEU A 354 16.63 -7.84 5.82
CA LEU A 354 16.78 -9.26 5.43
C LEU A 354 17.26 -10.14 6.59
N ILE A 355 18.16 -9.60 7.43
CA ILE A 355 18.77 -10.31 8.55
C ILE A 355 17.85 -10.37 9.78
N TYR A 356 17.03 -9.34 9.99
CA TYR A 356 16.20 -9.21 11.17
C TYR A 356 14.71 -9.08 10.82
N GLY A 357 13.89 -9.89 11.50
CA GLY A 357 12.44 -9.83 11.46
C GLY A 357 11.90 -8.72 12.37
N ARG A 358 10.65 -8.32 12.10
CA ARG A 358 9.92 -7.30 12.85
C ARG A 358 8.56 -7.85 13.27
N LEU A 359 7.88 -7.19 14.20
CA LEU A 359 6.52 -7.59 14.59
C LEU A 359 5.55 -7.49 13.42
N VAL A 360 5.66 -6.39 12.66
CA VAL A 360 4.82 -6.05 11.52
C VAL A 360 5.71 -5.91 10.29
N ASP A 361 5.24 -6.38 9.14
CA ASP A 361 5.87 -6.16 7.83
C ASP A 361 4.97 -5.30 6.95
N ILE A 362 5.43 -4.97 5.74
CA ILE A 362 4.74 -4.11 4.79
C ILE A 362 4.62 -4.84 3.45
N ASP A 363 3.47 -4.77 2.80
CA ASP A 363 3.26 -5.30 1.45
C ASP A 363 3.75 -4.33 0.35
N SER A 364 3.69 -4.77 -0.91
CA SER A 364 4.05 -3.94 -2.07
C SER A 364 3.11 -2.75 -2.31
N ALA A 365 1.93 -2.73 -1.68
CA ALA A 365 1.01 -1.61 -1.70
C ALA A 365 1.28 -0.58 -0.59
N GLY A 366 2.04 -0.94 0.44
CA GLY A 366 2.26 -0.15 1.65
C GLY A 366 1.38 -0.53 2.84
N GLY A 367 0.52 -1.54 2.68
CA GLY A 367 -0.33 -2.08 3.74
C GLY A 367 0.46 -2.90 4.77
N LEU A 368 -0.03 -2.93 6.01
CA LEU A 368 0.59 -3.70 7.09
C LEU A 368 0.32 -5.21 6.90
N LEU A 369 1.37 -6.02 7.08
CA LEU A 369 1.33 -7.47 7.02
C LEU A 369 1.79 -8.10 8.34
N PRO A 370 1.31 -9.31 8.66
CA PRO A 370 1.88 -10.13 9.72
C PRO A 370 3.38 -10.38 9.56
N GLY A 371 4.17 -9.98 10.56
CA GLY A 371 5.58 -10.31 10.71
C GLY A 371 5.76 -11.46 11.71
N LEU A 372 6.59 -11.24 12.74
CA LEU A 372 6.70 -12.11 13.92
C LEU A 372 5.40 -12.16 14.72
N ALA A 373 4.61 -11.08 14.71
CA ALA A 373 3.23 -11.13 15.14
C ALA A 373 2.36 -11.66 13.98
N PHE A 374 1.59 -12.71 14.21
CA PHE A 374 0.66 -13.21 13.20
C PHE A 374 -0.66 -12.42 13.16
N ALA A 375 -0.98 -11.72 14.25
CA ALA A 375 -2.14 -10.85 14.40
C ALA A 375 -1.88 -9.81 15.50
N TRP A 376 -2.64 -8.73 15.48
CA TRP A 376 -2.69 -7.73 16.56
C TRP A 376 -4.05 -7.05 16.60
N GLU A 377 -4.37 -6.47 17.74
CA GLU A 377 -5.57 -5.66 17.95
C GLU A 377 -5.24 -4.38 18.72
N SER A 378 -5.99 -3.31 18.45
CA SER A 378 -5.98 -2.08 19.23
C SER A 378 -7.27 -1.98 20.03
N ARG A 379 -7.19 -1.38 21.22
CA ARG A 379 -8.34 -1.06 22.08
C ARG A 379 -8.17 0.35 22.66
N ASP A 380 -9.27 0.84 23.23
CA ASP A 380 -9.31 2.10 23.98
C ASP A 380 -8.81 3.29 23.13
N GLU A 381 -9.37 3.43 21.93
CA GLU A 381 -8.98 4.48 20.96
C GLU A 381 -7.47 4.40 20.65
N SER A 382 -6.99 3.19 20.34
CA SER A 382 -5.57 2.93 20.04
C SER A 382 -4.58 3.27 21.15
N ARG A 383 -5.02 3.29 22.42
CA ARG A 383 -4.12 3.43 23.58
C ARG A 383 -3.56 2.11 24.07
N GLU A 384 -4.25 1.00 23.82
CA GLU A 384 -3.77 -0.34 24.13
C GLU A 384 -3.59 -1.14 22.84
N TRP A 385 -2.45 -1.83 22.70
CA TRP A 385 -2.17 -2.70 21.57
C TRP A 385 -1.74 -4.08 22.03
N THR A 386 -2.38 -5.14 21.56
CA THR A 386 -1.99 -6.52 21.86
C THR A 386 -1.50 -7.21 20.59
N PHE A 387 -0.30 -7.79 20.63
CA PHE A 387 0.34 -8.51 19.53
C PHE A 387 0.48 -10.00 19.87
N TYR A 388 0.07 -10.87 18.94
CA TYR A 388 0.13 -12.32 19.08
C TYR A 388 1.29 -12.90 18.29
N ILE A 389 2.25 -13.53 18.98
CA ILE A 389 3.55 -13.93 18.44
C ILE A 389 3.50 -15.36 17.89
N ARG A 390 4.18 -15.58 16.76
CA ARG A 390 4.33 -16.89 16.14
C ARG A 390 5.11 -17.86 17.03
N LYS A 391 4.52 -19.03 17.30
CA LYS A 391 5.15 -20.08 18.13
C LYS A 391 6.31 -20.82 17.44
N ASN A 392 6.33 -20.81 16.11
CA ASN A 392 7.38 -21.45 15.31
C ASN A 392 8.58 -20.52 15.01
N ALA A 393 8.59 -19.31 15.56
CA ALA A 393 9.66 -18.35 15.30
C ALA A 393 10.90 -18.66 16.14
N CYS A 394 12.06 -18.67 15.48
CA CYS A 394 13.36 -18.83 16.12
C CYS A 394 14.38 -17.84 15.55
N PHE A 395 15.38 -17.51 16.36
CA PHE A 395 16.57 -16.78 15.92
C PHE A 395 17.43 -17.68 15.03
N HIS A 396 18.38 -17.08 14.33
CA HIS A 396 19.36 -17.79 13.48
C HIS A 396 20.22 -18.81 14.23
N ASP A 397 20.32 -18.71 15.56
CA ASP A 397 20.99 -19.70 16.42
C ASP A 397 20.08 -20.88 16.84
N GLY A 398 18.83 -20.91 16.37
CA GLY A 398 17.82 -21.91 16.66
C GLY A 398 17.04 -21.67 17.96
N THR A 399 17.37 -20.66 18.75
CA THR A 399 16.63 -20.38 19.98
C THR A 399 15.24 -19.78 19.68
N PRO A 400 14.19 -20.18 20.42
CA PRO A 400 12.83 -19.69 20.15
C PRO A 400 12.72 -18.19 20.43
N ILE A 401 11.85 -17.51 19.69
CA ILE A 401 11.51 -16.10 19.91
C ILE A 401 10.23 -16.06 20.75
N THR A 402 10.33 -15.52 21.97
CA THR A 402 9.17 -15.29 22.85
C THR A 402 8.88 -13.80 22.98
N ALA A 403 7.74 -13.46 23.59
CA ALA A 403 7.38 -12.08 23.91
C ALA A 403 8.45 -11.37 24.77
N THR A 404 9.21 -12.12 25.59
CA THR A 404 10.31 -11.58 26.40
C THR A 404 11.46 -11.05 25.54
N GLU A 405 11.99 -11.85 24.60
CA GLU A 405 13.09 -11.38 23.74
C GLU A 405 12.66 -10.24 22.80
N ILE A 406 11.37 -10.21 22.42
CA ILE A 406 10.78 -9.11 21.68
C ILE A 406 10.77 -7.83 22.53
N ALA A 407 10.28 -7.92 23.77
CA ALA A 407 10.29 -6.79 24.69
C ALA A 407 11.70 -6.25 24.91
N GLU A 408 12.68 -7.11 25.16
CA GLU A 408 14.10 -6.72 25.31
C GLU A 408 14.64 -6.01 24.06
N SER A 409 14.35 -6.53 22.86
CA SER A 409 14.76 -5.90 21.59
C SER A 409 14.17 -4.51 21.43
N LEU A 410 12.90 -4.31 21.78
CA LEU A 410 12.22 -3.01 21.67
C LEU A 410 12.67 -2.03 22.75
N GLN A 411 12.88 -2.49 23.99
CA GLN A 411 13.46 -1.68 25.06
C GLN A 411 14.85 -1.16 24.67
N ARG A 412 15.63 -1.96 23.93
CA ARG A 412 16.95 -1.57 23.41
C ARG A 412 16.91 -0.31 22.54
N VAL A 413 15.83 -0.11 21.77
CA VAL A 413 15.62 1.10 20.95
C VAL A 413 15.58 2.36 21.82
N LEU A 414 15.03 2.24 23.04
CA LEU A 414 14.89 3.32 24.00
C LEU A 414 16.04 3.38 25.02
N SER A 415 17.14 2.64 24.81
CA SER A 415 18.24 2.61 25.77
C SER A 415 18.93 3.99 25.90
N PRO A 416 19.07 4.52 27.13
CA PRO A 416 19.77 5.80 27.38
C PRO A 416 21.26 5.74 27.02
N GLN A 417 21.86 4.54 27.01
CA GLN A 417 23.26 4.32 26.65
C GLN A 417 23.47 4.26 25.14
N LEU A 418 22.55 3.64 24.40
CA LEU A 418 22.67 3.46 22.95
C LEU A 418 22.19 4.67 22.16
N ARG A 419 21.19 5.41 22.69
CA ARG A 419 20.61 6.61 22.08
C ARG A 419 20.27 6.40 20.59
N SER A 420 19.42 5.40 20.31
CA SER A 420 19.04 5.11 18.93
C SER A 420 18.42 6.34 18.25
N PRO A 421 18.84 6.66 17.01
CA PRO A 421 18.17 7.65 16.18
C PRO A 421 16.68 7.37 15.98
N GLY A 422 16.29 6.08 16.00
CA GLY A 422 14.89 5.62 15.86
C GLY A 422 14.07 5.62 17.16
N SER A 423 14.58 6.17 18.27
CA SER A 423 13.87 6.17 19.57
C SER A 423 12.44 6.75 19.49
N TRP A 424 12.24 7.76 18.64
CA TRP A 424 10.94 8.41 18.41
C TRP A 424 9.81 7.43 18.03
N LEU A 425 10.13 6.28 17.44
CA LEU A 425 9.17 5.25 17.02
C LEU A 425 8.41 4.64 18.19
N LEU A 426 8.98 4.67 19.40
CA LEU A 426 8.46 4.02 20.60
C LEU A 426 8.22 5.00 21.77
N MET A 427 8.49 6.30 21.60
CA MET A 427 8.36 7.30 22.67
C MET A 427 6.94 7.52 23.17
N MET A 428 5.92 7.09 22.41
CA MET A 428 4.51 7.17 22.81
C MET A 428 4.09 6.10 23.83
N ILE A 429 4.93 5.09 24.08
CA ILE A 429 4.68 4.06 25.08
C ILE A 429 4.81 4.66 26.48
N ASN A 430 3.89 4.34 27.38
CA ASN A 430 3.92 4.81 28.76
C ASN A 430 5.27 4.47 29.44
N GLY A 431 5.93 5.49 30.00
CA GLY A 431 7.24 5.37 30.66
C GLY A 431 8.44 5.30 29.71
N ALA A 432 8.25 5.37 28.38
CA ALA A 432 9.35 5.33 27.41
C ALA A 432 10.27 6.54 27.53
N VAL A 433 9.72 7.74 27.73
CA VAL A 433 10.50 8.98 27.87
C VAL A 433 11.34 8.97 29.16
N ASP A 434 10.75 8.51 30.25
CA ASP A 434 11.44 8.39 31.55
C ASP A 434 12.57 7.36 31.48
N TYR A 435 12.35 6.22 30.81
CA TYR A 435 13.39 5.23 30.58
C TYR A 435 14.53 5.76 29.68
N LEU A 436 14.18 6.40 28.56
CA LEU A 436 15.15 6.99 27.63
C LEU A 436 15.98 8.10 28.26
N SER A 437 15.43 8.85 29.21
CA SER A 437 16.17 9.86 29.98
C SER A 437 17.03 9.27 31.11
N GLY A 438 16.84 7.99 31.45
CA GLY A 438 17.48 7.33 32.59
C GLY A 438 16.81 7.62 33.94
N SER A 439 15.64 8.25 33.95
CA SER A 439 14.85 8.55 35.16
C SER A 439 14.07 7.34 35.67
N ALA A 440 13.75 6.38 34.78
CA ALA A 440 13.16 5.09 35.12
C ALA A 440 14.07 3.93 34.68
N SER A 441 13.99 2.81 35.41
CA SER A 441 14.78 1.59 35.11
C SER A 441 14.04 0.61 34.19
N GLN A 442 12.74 0.80 33.97
CA GLN A 442 11.89 -0.04 33.12
C GLN A 442 10.87 0.83 32.38
N ILE A 443 10.23 0.24 31.35
CA ILE A 443 9.17 0.87 30.56
C ILE A 443 7.85 0.20 30.95
N GLU A 444 7.03 0.90 31.75
CA GLU A 444 5.77 0.37 32.28
C GLU A 444 4.79 -0.04 31.18
N GLY A 445 4.79 0.67 30.06
CA GLY A 445 3.90 0.42 28.94
C GLY A 445 4.26 -0.77 28.07
N ILE A 446 5.28 -1.58 28.40
CA ILE A 446 5.58 -2.84 27.70
C ILE A 446 5.28 -4.00 28.63
N GLU A 447 4.15 -4.68 28.41
CA GLU A 447 3.65 -5.78 29.23
C GLU A 447 3.81 -7.12 28.50
N VAL A 448 4.66 -8.00 29.02
CA VAL A 448 4.73 -9.40 28.59
C VAL A 448 3.62 -10.18 29.30
N VAL A 449 2.51 -10.42 28.59
CA VAL A 449 1.32 -11.09 29.14
C VAL A 449 1.59 -12.59 29.33
N ASP A 450 2.18 -13.21 28.30
CA ASP A 450 2.65 -14.60 28.31
C ASP A 450 3.77 -14.77 27.26
N GLY A 451 4.29 -15.99 27.10
CA GLY A 451 5.40 -16.27 26.17
C GLY A 451 5.14 -15.91 24.69
N HIS A 452 3.89 -15.73 24.28
CA HIS A 452 3.50 -15.40 22.90
C HIS A 452 2.51 -14.25 22.79
N THR A 453 2.34 -13.46 23.85
CA THR A 453 1.44 -12.30 23.86
C THR A 453 2.15 -11.11 24.47
N LEU A 454 2.29 -10.04 23.68
CA LEU A 454 2.89 -8.78 24.11
C LEU A 454 1.84 -7.66 24.04
N ARG A 455 1.66 -6.93 25.12
CA ARG A 455 0.75 -5.79 25.20
C ARG A 455 1.51 -4.49 25.39
N PHE A 456 1.07 -3.44 24.72
CA PHE A 456 1.59 -2.09 24.85
C PHE A 456 0.51 -1.15 25.37
N HIS A 457 0.89 -0.29 26.32
CA HIS A 457 0.08 0.81 26.83
C HIS A 457 0.71 2.13 26.42
N LEU A 458 -0.03 2.94 25.68
CA LEU A 458 0.43 4.22 25.14
C LEU A 458 -0.08 5.38 26.01
N GLU A 459 0.69 6.47 26.08
CA GLU A 459 0.31 7.66 26.85
C GLU A 459 -0.92 8.36 26.26
N GLN A 460 -1.10 8.25 24.94
CA GLN A 460 -2.18 8.85 24.16
C GLN A 460 -2.55 7.94 23.00
N SER A 461 -3.75 8.14 22.46
CA SER A 461 -4.22 7.46 21.25
C SER A 461 -3.23 7.62 20.11
N TYR A 462 -2.73 6.49 19.59
CA TYR A 462 -1.75 6.50 18.49
C TYR A 462 -1.96 5.31 17.56
N GLN A 463 -2.88 5.50 16.61
CA GLN A 463 -3.21 4.50 15.60
C GLN A 463 -2.03 4.05 14.70
N PRO A 464 -1.04 4.91 14.37
CA PRO A 464 0.12 4.51 13.58
C PRO A 464 1.09 3.54 14.27
N PHE A 465 0.87 3.16 15.54
CA PHE A 465 1.82 2.37 16.33
C PHE A 465 2.24 1.06 15.64
N ALA A 466 1.29 0.31 15.08
CA ALA A 466 1.61 -0.92 14.34
C ALA A 466 2.51 -0.68 13.12
N ALA A 467 2.38 0.47 12.44
CA ALA A 467 3.25 0.84 11.33
C ALA A 467 4.67 1.17 11.81
N ASN A 468 4.84 1.81 12.97
CA ASN A 468 6.17 2.07 13.56
C ASN A 468 6.94 0.76 13.79
N LEU A 469 6.24 -0.29 14.23
CA LEU A 469 6.82 -1.61 14.49
C LEU A 469 7.28 -2.35 13.22
N SER A 470 7.01 -1.80 12.02
CA SER A 470 7.56 -2.27 10.74
C SER A 470 8.87 -1.58 10.32
N HIS A 471 9.32 -0.60 11.11
CA HIS A 471 10.57 0.08 10.89
C HIS A 471 11.77 -0.82 11.20
N VAL A 472 12.89 -0.63 10.49
CA VAL A 472 14.09 -1.46 10.67
C VAL A 472 14.68 -1.32 12.07
N ALA A 473 14.60 -0.15 12.70
CA ALA A 473 15.05 0.06 14.08
C ALA A 473 14.28 -0.78 15.11
N CYS A 474 13.03 -1.18 14.82
CA CYS A 474 12.20 -2.04 15.66
C CYS A 474 12.43 -3.54 15.38
N SER A 475 13.54 -3.89 14.73
CA SER A 475 13.87 -5.28 14.44
C SER A 475 14.19 -6.09 15.69
N ILE A 476 13.74 -7.35 15.69
CA ILE A 476 13.91 -8.28 16.82
C ILE A 476 15.21 -9.05 16.64
N LEU A 477 16.07 -8.98 17.64
CA LEU A 477 17.39 -9.62 17.62
C LEU A 477 17.74 -10.15 19.00
N LYS A 478 18.73 -11.03 19.04
CA LYS A 478 19.31 -11.49 20.30
C LYS A 478 20.76 -11.09 20.40
N ILE A 479 21.16 -10.55 21.54
CA ILE A 479 22.56 -10.24 21.83
C ILE A 479 23.18 -11.46 22.49
N ARG A 480 24.19 -12.04 21.84
CA ARG A 480 25.04 -13.07 22.44
C ARG A 480 26.41 -12.50 22.73
N HIS A 481 27.00 -12.85 23.87
CA HIS A 481 28.39 -12.51 24.16
C HIS A 481 29.28 -13.67 23.74
N ALA A 482 30.13 -13.45 22.73
CA ALA A 482 31.14 -14.42 22.34
C ALA A 482 32.46 -14.08 23.04
N ASP A 483 33.09 -15.10 23.63
CA ASP A 483 34.42 -14.96 24.21
C ASP A 483 35.45 -14.75 23.08
N GLN A 484 36.32 -13.76 23.25
CA GLN A 484 37.45 -13.51 22.36
C GLN A 484 38.72 -14.15 22.92
N GLU A 485 39.70 -14.42 22.04
CA GLU A 485 41.01 -14.99 22.41
C GLU A 485 41.77 -14.14 23.44
N ASN A 486 41.46 -12.84 23.55
CA ASN A 486 42.03 -11.93 24.54
C ASN A 486 41.26 -11.86 25.88
N GLY A 487 40.25 -12.72 26.08
CA GLY A 487 39.40 -12.73 27.27
C GLY A 487 38.31 -11.64 27.33
N SER A 488 38.20 -10.79 26.31
CA SER A 488 37.09 -9.84 26.19
C SER A 488 35.83 -10.50 25.60
N ARG A 489 34.64 -9.95 25.89
CA ARG A 489 33.38 -10.42 25.32
C ARG A 489 32.87 -9.43 24.29
N LYS A 490 32.79 -9.83 23.02
CA LYS A 490 32.19 -8.99 21.96
C LYS A 490 30.71 -9.34 21.80
N PRO A 491 29.79 -8.35 21.80
CA PRO A 491 28.39 -8.60 21.47
C PRO A 491 28.28 -9.04 20.01
N VAL A 492 27.54 -10.13 19.79
CA VAL A 492 27.18 -10.69 18.50
C VAL A 492 25.67 -10.58 18.37
N LEU A 493 25.21 -9.90 17.32
CA LEU A 493 23.80 -9.78 17.01
C LEU A 493 23.34 -11.03 16.25
N VAL A 494 22.40 -11.77 16.83
CA VAL A 494 21.77 -12.94 16.21
C VAL A 494 20.45 -12.48 15.58
N GLY A 495 20.31 -12.72 14.28
CA GLY A 495 19.14 -12.31 13.51
C GLY A 495 17.92 -13.21 13.70
N SER A 496 16.79 -12.73 13.19
CA SER A 496 15.47 -13.40 13.20
C SER A 496 14.79 -13.37 11.82
N GLY A 497 15.47 -12.83 10.82
CA GLY A 497 14.95 -12.60 9.48
C GLY A 497 15.18 -13.78 8.53
N ALA A 498 14.81 -13.56 7.27
CA ALA A 498 14.84 -14.55 6.20
C ALA A 498 16.26 -15.01 5.83
N TYR A 499 17.29 -14.20 6.10
CA TYR A 499 18.63 -14.44 5.61
C TYR A 499 19.73 -14.32 6.67
N LEU A 500 20.71 -15.21 6.60
CA LEU A 500 21.91 -15.27 7.44
C LEU A 500 23.07 -14.50 6.80
N LEU A 501 23.77 -13.68 7.56
CA LEU A 501 25.04 -13.10 7.12
C LEU A 501 26.16 -14.15 7.20
N ARG A 502 26.70 -14.56 6.05
CA ARG A 502 27.80 -15.55 5.97
C ARG A 502 29.19 -14.92 5.94
N GLY A 503 29.33 -13.76 5.31
CA GLY A 503 30.60 -13.06 5.29
C GLY A 503 30.63 -11.86 4.36
N VAL A 504 31.61 -10.99 4.60
CA VAL A 504 31.98 -9.85 3.75
C VAL A 504 33.36 -10.16 3.16
N GLN A 505 33.43 -10.43 1.86
CA GLN A 505 34.69 -10.73 1.17
C GLN A 505 35.39 -9.43 0.78
N GLN A 506 36.42 -9.06 1.55
CA GLN A 506 37.21 -7.83 1.33
C GLN A 506 38.21 -7.92 0.16
N GLN A 507 38.54 -9.12 -0.35
CA GLN A 507 39.77 -9.28 -1.14
C GLN A 507 39.64 -9.28 -2.67
N SER A 508 38.43 -9.29 -3.26
CA SER A 508 38.33 -9.29 -4.74
C SER A 508 37.11 -8.62 -5.37
N ARG A 509 35.99 -8.44 -4.66
CA ARG A 509 34.80 -7.76 -5.20
C ARG A 509 34.04 -6.85 -4.23
N ASN A 510 34.55 -6.65 -3.01
CA ASN A 510 33.82 -5.91 -1.98
C ASN A 510 32.38 -6.46 -1.85
N ALA A 511 32.27 -7.79 -1.78
CA ALA A 511 31.00 -8.48 -1.92
C ALA A 511 30.52 -9.03 -0.57
N MET A 512 29.22 -8.97 -0.32
CA MET A 512 28.60 -9.53 0.88
C MET A 512 27.64 -10.64 0.49
N LEU A 513 27.73 -11.77 1.21
CA LEU A 513 26.89 -12.94 0.96
C LEU A 513 25.90 -13.15 2.10
N LEU A 514 24.63 -13.23 1.73
CA LEU A 514 23.56 -13.73 2.57
C LEU A 514 23.06 -15.09 2.07
N GLU A 515 22.73 -15.98 3.00
CA GLU A 515 22.13 -17.29 2.70
C GLU A 515 20.74 -17.41 3.32
N ALA A 516 19.81 -18.07 2.62
CA ALA A 516 18.47 -18.31 3.14
C ALA A 516 18.52 -19.06 4.48
N PHE A 517 17.72 -18.61 5.44
CA PHE A 517 17.51 -19.30 6.70
C PHE A 517 16.39 -20.34 6.53
N ASP A 518 16.74 -21.62 6.52
CA ASP A 518 15.80 -22.71 6.23
C ASP A 518 14.62 -22.77 7.23
N ASN A 519 14.84 -22.35 8.49
CA ASN A 519 13.84 -22.34 9.55
C ASN A 519 13.13 -20.98 9.70
N TYR A 520 13.14 -20.13 8.67
CA TYR A 520 12.42 -18.86 8.71
C TYR A 520 10.92 -19.10 8.92
N TYR A 521 10.29 -18.35 9.84
CA TYR A 521 8.93 -18.62 10.31
C TYR A 521 7.82 -18.43 9.26
N LYS A 522 8.14 -17.82 8.10
CA LYS A 522 7.25 -17.72 6.93
C LYS A 522 7.54 -18.77 5.84
N GLY A 523 8.37 -19.76 6.15
CA GLY A 523 8.91 -20.72 5.19
C GLY A 523 10.24 -20.28 4.60
N ARG A 524 11.00 -21.23 4.07
CA ARG A 524 12.31 -20.98 3.46
C ARG A 524 12.17 -20.00 2.28
N PRO A 525 13.00 -18.95 2.22
CA PRO A 525 13.04 -18.04 1.06
C PRO A 525 13.25 -18.77 -0.28
N PHE A 526 12.63 -18.28 -1.35
CA PHE A 526 12.80 -18.88 -2.69
C PHE A 526 14.19 -18.66 -3.26
N THR A 527 14.79 -17.50 -3.00
CA THR A 527 16.17 -17.20 -3.36
C THR A 527 17.10 -17.75 -2.29
N GLY A 528 17.95 -18.72 -2.65
CA GLY A 528 18.85 -19.39 -1.71
C GLY A 528 20.06 -18.54 -1.28
N ARG A 529 20.55 -17.67 -2.17
CA ARG A 529 21.71 -16.80 -1.91
C ARG A 529 21.47 -15.40 -2.44
N ILE A 530 21.85 -14.38 -1.66
CA ILE A 530 21.90 -13.00 -2.12
C ILE A 530 23.35 -12.54 -2.05
N THR A 531 23.87 -12.06 -3.18
CA THR A 531 25.20 -11.45 -3.25
C THR A 531 25.05 -9.96 -3.53
N PHE A 532 25.57 -9.15 -2.60
CA PHE A 532 25.66 -7.72 -2.77
C PHE A 532 27.04 -7.36 -3.30
N GLU A 533 27.11 -6.54 -4.34
CA GLU A 533 28.33 -5.88 -4.76
C GLU A 533 28.34 -4.44 -4.20
N ILE A 534 29.43 -4.05 -3.54
CA ILE A 534 29.57 -2.72 -2.94
C ILE A 534 30.38 -1.82 -3.87
N ASN A 535 29.77 -0.73 -4.32
CA ASN A 535 30.41 0.39 -5.03
C ASN A 535 31.07 0.12 -6.42
N PRO A 536 30.40 -0.52 -7.39
CA PRO A 536 30.74 -0.29 -8.79
C PRO A 536 30.29 1.13 -9.22
N ASP A 537 31.11 1.81 -10.04
CA ASP A 537 30.74 3.09 -10.65
C ASP A 537 29.39 2.98 -11.41
N ARG A 538 28.66 4.09 -11.58
CA ARG A 538 27.34 4.11 -12.25
C ARG A 538 27.37 3.51 -13.65
N GLY A 539 28.45 3.74 -14.42
CA GLY A 539 28.60 3.16 -15.76
C GLY A 539 28.77 1.65 -15.72
N GLU A 540 29.58 1.15 -14.79
CA GLU A 540 29.84 -0.28 -14.62
C GLU A 540 28.58 -1.04 -14.18
N ARG A 541 27.77 -0.44 -13.29
CA ARG A 541 26.46 -1.00 -12.88
C ARG A 541 25.55 -1.30 -14.05
N LEU A 542 25.38 -0.32 -14.96
CA LEU A 542 24.54 -0.50 -16.14
C LEU A 542 25.10 -1.60 -17.05
N ALA A 543 26.42 -1.59 -17.28
CA ALA A 543 27.08 -2.62 -18.09
C ALA A 543 26.97 -4.03 -17.49
N GLN A 544 27.03 -4.17 -16.17
CA GLN A 544 26.81 -5.45 -15.48
C GLN A 544 25.37 -5.93 -15.61
N PHE A 545 24.38 -5.04 -15.41
CA PHE A 545 22.97 -5.37 -15.59
C PHE A 545 22.67 -5.84 -17.03
N LEU A 546 23.13 -5.08 -18.04
CA LEU A 546 22.94 -5.44 -19.45
C LEU A 546 23.63 -6.75 -19.86
N ARG A 547 24.69 -7.17 -19.13
CA ARG A 547 25.34 -8.47 -19.30
C ARG A 547 24.63 -9.62 -18.56
N GLY A 548 23.57 -9.34 -17.80
CA GLY A 548 22.86 -10.32 -16.99
C GLY A 548 23.54 -10.66 -15.65
N ASN A 549 24.53 -9.88 -15.22
CA ASN A 549 25.25 -10.13 -13.97
C ASN A 549 24.53 -9.57 -12.74
N LEU A 550 23.55 -8.68 -12.94
CA LEU A 550 22.70 -8.12 -11.88
C LEU A 550 21.25 -8.51 -12.13
N SER A 551 20.56 -8.92 -11.06
CA SER A 551 19.15 -9.28 -11.07
C SER A 551 18.25 -8.06 -11.23
N HIS A 552 18.67 -6.90 -10.69
CA HIS A 552 18.00 -5.62 -10.93
C HIS A 552 18.99 -4.46 -10.83
N LEU A 553 18.57 -3.29 -11.33
CA LEU A 553 19.32 -2.04 -11.30
C LEU A 553 18.40 -0.88 -10.99
N ARG A 554 18.70 -0.10 -9.95
CA ARG A 554 18.02 1.19 -9.71
C ARG A 554 18.39 2.19 -10.79
N LEU A 555 17.39 2.84 -11.38
CA LEU A 555 17.56 3.75 -12.52
C LEU A 555 17.59 5.22 -12.09
N SER A 556 18.44 6.01 -12.73
CA SER A 556 18.30 7.47 -12.78
C SER A 556 17.20 7.88 -13.76
N GLY A 557 16.69 9.11 -13.67
CA GLY A 557 15.69 9.60 -14.62
C GLY A 557 16.11 9.54 -16.08
N SER A 558 17.36 9.88 -16.38
CA SER A 558 17.91 9.75 -17.74
C SER A 558 17.96 8.30 -18.25
N GLN A 559 18.07 7.32 -17.34
CA GLN A 559 18.08 5.90 -17.68
C GLN A 559 16.67 5.32 -17.83
N ILE A 560 15.65 5.86 -17.15
CA ILE A 560 14.26 5.38 -17.25
C ILE A 560 13.80 5.30 -18.72
N ARG A 561 14.14 6.31 -19.53
CA ARG A 561 13.79 6.35 -20.95
C ARG A 561 14.48 5.28 -21.82
N GLN A 562 15.48 4.58 -21.30
CA GLN A 562 16.23 3.55 -22.03
C GLN A 562 15.63 2.14 -21.85
N PHE A 563 14.69 1.96 -20.93
CA PHE A 563 14.08 0.67 -20.62
C PHE A 563 12.60 0.64 -21.02
N HIS A 564 12.13 -0.53 -21.46
CA HIS A 564 10.72 -0.76 -21.83
C HIS A 564 9.90 -1.19 -20.62
N SER A 565 8.57 -1.03 -20.68
CA SER A 565 7.66 -1.29 -19.55
C SER A 565 7.75 -2.71 -18.96
N GLN A 566 8.10 -3.72 -19.76
CA GLN A 566 8.17 -5.12 -19.30
C GLN A 566 9.36 -5.40 -18.36
N SER A 567 10.45 -4.65 -18.49
CA SER A 567 11.65 -4.77 -17.64
C SER A 567 11.75 -3.63 -16.63
N LEU A 568 10.74 -2.76 -16.54
CA LEU A 568 10.74 -1.56 -15.72
C LEU A 568 9.73 -1.69 -14.57
N ALA A 569 10.22 -1.75 -13.34
CA ALA A 569 9.43 -1.66 -12.13
C ALA A 569 9.45 -0.22 -11.60
N GLN A 570 8.28 0.44 -11.55
CA GLN A 570 8.13 1.80 -11.05
C GLN A 570 7.10 1.89 -9.94
N ARG A 571 7.39 2.74 -8.95
CA ARG A 571 6.47 3.05 -7.85
C ARG A 571 6.66 4.50 -7.40
N THR A 572 5.56 5.22 -7.21
CA THR A 572 5.58 6.51 -6.51
C THR A 572 6.15 6.30 -5.11
N ALA A 573 7.29 6.95 -4.83
CA ALA A 573 8.00 6.82 -3.58
C ALA A 573 7.25 7.55 -2.45
N PHE A 574 7.45 7.10 -1.21
CA PHE A 574 6.87 7.73 -0.01
C PHE A 574 7.46 9.11 0.30
N GLY A 575 7.43 10.05 -0.64
CA GLY A 575 8.13 11.32 -0.50
C GLY A 575 7.49 12.51 -1.23
N THR A 576 7.96 13.70 -0.87
CA THR A 576 7.63 14.96 -1.56
C THR A 576 8.80 15.93 -1.49
N PHE A 577 8.94 16.76 -2.53
CA PHE A 577 9.87 17.87 -2.58
C PHE A 577 9.09 19.17 -2.75
N PHE A 578 9.50 20.20 -2.00
CA PHE A 578 8.75 21.44 -1.88
C PHE A 578 9.67 22.62 -1.54
N ALA A 579 9.22 23.83 -1.84
CA ALA A 579 9.76 25.04 -1.23
C ALA A 579 8.80 25.55 -0.15
N GLY A 580 9.21 25.48 1.12
CA GLY A 580 8.39 25.89 2.25
C GLY A 580 8.47 27.39 2.51
N PHE A 581 7.34 28.03 2.79
CA PHE A 581 7.31 29.43 3.20
C PHE A 581 7.63 29.59 4.69
N ASN A 582 8.48 30.54 5.05
CA ASN A 582 8.70 30.92 6.45
C ASN A 582 7.64 31.92 6.91
N LEU A 583 6.53 31.40 7.42
CA LEU A 583 5.36 32.18 7.86
C LEU A 583 5.59 32.88 9.20
N ALA A 584 6.61 32.50 9.96
CA ALA A 584 7.02 33.25 11.16
C ALA A 584 7.58 34.63 10.81
N ARG A 585 8.12 34.83 9.60
CA ARG A 585 8.57 36.15 9.14
C ARG A 585 7.41 37.01 8.62
N PRO A 586 7.35 38.31 8.98
CA PRO A 586 6.39 39.23 8.38
C PRO A 586 6.78 39.53 6.93
N GLY A 587 5.79 39.58 6.05
CA GLY A 587 6.00 39.88 4.63
C GLY A 587 4.83 39.40 3.77
N PRO A 588 4.88 39.67 2.46
CA PRO A 588 3.81 39.34 1.51
C PRO A 588 3.54 37.83 1.41
N TRP A 589 4.52 36.96 1.68
CA TRP A 589 4.37 35.50 1.72
C TRP A 589 3.40 34.98 2.79
N ARG A 590 3.01 35.81 3.77
CA ARG A 590 1.90 35.47 4.67
C ARG A 590 0.53 35.53 4.00
N SER A 591 0.40 36.26 2.89
CA SER A 591 -0.81 36.25 2.08
C SER A 591 -0.95 34.94 1.33
N MET A 592 -2.12 34.31 1.44
CA MET A 592 -2.46 33.13 0.66
C MET A 592 -2.43 33.42 -0.85
N ASP A 593 -2.83 34.62 -1.28
CA ASP A 593 -2.77 35.01 -2.70
C ASP A 593 -1.31 35.02 -3.20
N PHE A 594 -0.35 35.49 -2.40
CA PHE A 594 1.08 35.42 -2.75
C PHE A 594 1.56 33.98 -2.89
N ARG A 595 1.24 33.12 -1.91
CA ARG A 595 1.68 31.71 -1.94
C ARG A 595 1.09 30.94 -3.13
N LYS A 596 -0.17 31.20 -3.45
CA LYS A 596 -0.83 30.65 -4.63
C LYS A 596 -0.19 31.17 -5.91
N ALA A 597 0.15 32.46 -5.98
CA ALA A 597 0.83 33.03 -7.15
C ALA A 597 2.14 32.30 -7.46
N LEU A 598 2.96 32.03 -6.45
CA LEU A 598 4.21 31.27 -6.63
C LEU A 598 3.95 29.83 -7.07
N ASN A 599 2.88 29.19 -6.59
CA ASN A 599 2.48 27.86 -7.08
C ASN A 599 2.07 27.87 -8.56
N TYR A 600 1.31 28.88 -9.01
CA TYR A 600 0.92 29.07 -10.42
C TYR A 600 2.11 29.47 -11.32
N GLY A 601 3.16 30.07 -10.74
CA GLY A 601 4.35 30.50 -11.48
C GLY A 601 5.40 29.41 -11.73
N VAL A 602 5.19 28.18 -11.25
CA VAL A 602 6.15 27.07 -11.39
C VAL A 602 5.60 26.03 -12.37
N ASP A 603 6.35 25.81 -13.46
CA ASP A 603 6.06 24.75 -14.42
C ASP A 603 6.66 23.42 -13.93
N ARG A 604 5.85 22.62 -13.25
CA ARG A 604 6.24 21.34 -12.67
C ARG A 604 6.52 20.27 -13.73
N GLN A 605 5.86 20.34 -14.88
CA GLN A 605 6.10 19.38 -15.95
C GLN A 605 7.48 19.65 -16.57
N ARG A 606 7.81 20.94 -16.79
CA ARG A 606 9.16 21.35 -17.20
C ARG A 606 10.20 20.95 -16.16
N LEU A 607 9.94 21.20 -14.86
CA LEU A 607 10.82 20.77 -13.77
C LEU A 607 11.17 19.27 -13.88
N ILE A 608 10.16 18.42 -14.06
CA ILE A 608 10.35 16.98 -14.13
C ILE A 608 11.10 16.57 -15.41
N ASN A 609 10.79 17.19 -16.53
CA ASN A 609 11.40 16.87 -17.82
C ASN A 609 12.88 17.29 -17.86
N ASP A 610 13.16 18.53 -17.45
CA ASP A 610 14.47 19.17 -17.58
C ASP A 610 15.43 18.68 -16.49
N LEU A 611 14.98 18.63 -15.23
CA LEU A 611 15.85 18.34 -14.09
C LEU A 611 15.82 16.86 -13.68
N LEU A 612 14.64 16.24 -13.66
CA LEU A 612 14.47 14.86 -13.20
C LEU A 612 14.48 13.84 -14.34
N ALA A 613 14.49 14.29 -15.60
CA ALA A 613 14.40 13.44 -16.78
C ALA A 613 13.24 12.41 -16.72
N GLY A 614 12.12 12.77 -16.08
CA GLY A 614 10.95 11.89 -15.91
C GLY A 614 10.93 11.04 -14.63
N ALA A 615 11.92 11.16 -13.73
CA ALA A 615 11.96 10.45 -12.45
C ALA A 615 11.11 11.11 -11.34
N GLY A 616 9.89 11.54 -11.66
CA GLY A 616 9.00 12.15 -10.69
C GLY A 616 7.61 12.45 -11.26
N LEU A 617 6.65 12.71 -10.36
CA LEU A 617 5.30 13.14 -10.69
C LEU A 617 5.09 14.59 -10.23
N PRO A 618 4.33 15.43 -10.96
CA PRO A 618 4.02 16.78 -10.50
C PRO A 618 3.32 16.75 -9.14
N ALA A 619 3.81 17.52 -8.18
CA ALA A 619 3.17 17.62 -6.88
C ALA A 619 2.21 18.80 -6.87
N TYR A 620 0.94 18.53 -6.57
CA TYR A 620 -0.09 19.55 -6.36
C TYR A 620 -0.57 19.61 -4.91
N GLY A 621 -0.06 18.74 -4.05
CA GLY A 621 -0.38 18.72 -2.64
C GLY A 621 0.76 18.13 -1.82
N PRO A 622 0.59 18.03 -0.50
CA PRO A 622 1.65 17.54 0.37
C PRO A 622 1.95 16.05 0.18
N VAL A 623 0.98 15.26 -0.28
CA VAL A 623 1.05 13.79 -0.36
C VAL A 623 0.65 13.36 -1.77
N PRO A 624 1.26 12.33 -2.37
CA PRO A 624 0.75 11.72 -3.59
C PRO A 624 -0.71 11.28 -3.47
N SER A 625 -1.51 11.63 -4.48
CA SER A 625 -2.92 11.26 -4.60
C SER A 625 -3.18 9.76 -4.39
N GLU A 626 -2.29 8.89 -4.86
CA GLU A 626 -2.44 7.43 -4.76
C GLU A 626 -2.62 6.92 -3.33
N TRP A 627 -1.98 7.54 -2.32
CA TRP A 627 -2.09 7.09 -0.92
C TRP A 627 -3.27 7.71 -0.19
N LEU A 628 -3.91 8.69 -0.81
CA LEU A 628 -5.19 9.24 -0.38
C LEU A 628 -6.38 8.52 -1.04
N GLY A 629 -6.11 7.45 -1.80
CA GLY A 629 -7.12 6.69 -2.52
C GLY A 629 -7.52 7.28 -3.86
N GLY A 630 -6.69 8.12 -4.48
CA GLY A 630 -6.91 8.68 -5.82
C GLY A 630 -6.81 10.21 -5.88
N ALA A 631 -7.26 10.82 -6.98
CA ALA A 631 -7.17 12.26 -7.17
C ALA A 631 -7.90 13.03 -6.04
N VAL A 632 -7.17 13.95 -5.41
CA VAL A 632 -7.69 14.77 -4.31
C VAL A 632 -7.52 16.27 -4.59
N TYR A 633 -6.42 16.69 -5.22
CA TYR A 633 -6.09 18.10 -5.34
C TYR A 633 -6.58 18.72 -6.65
N PRO A 634 -7.16 19.94 -6.60
CA PRO A 634 -7.18 20.82 -7.75
C PRO A 634 -5.75 21.10 -8.24
N GLU A 635 -5.53 21.18 -9.54
CA GLU A 635 -4.18 21.45 -10.06
C GLU A 635 -3.80 22.93 -9.91
N TYR A 636 -2.57 23.19 -9.46
CA TYR A 636 -1.90 24.46 -9.66
C TYR A 636 -1.28 24.48 -11.06
N GLU A 637 -2.14 24.49 -12.08
CA GLU A 637 -1.73 24.54 -13.50
C GLU A 637 -0.80 25.73 -13.74
N TYR A 638 0.29 25.55 -14.47
CA TYR A 638 1.22 26.64 -14.76
C TYR A 638 0.51 27.79 -15.49
N SER A 639 0.47 28.97 -14.86
CA SER A 639 -0.16 30.17 -15.40
C SER A 639 0.48 31.44 -14.82
N PRO A 640 1.50 31.99 -15.50
CA PRO A 640 2.12 33.26 -15.14
C PRO A 640 1.12 34.42 -15.04
N GLU A 641 0.04 34.38 -15.82
CA GLU A 641 -1.03 35.38 -15.82
C GLU A 641 -1.84 35.34 -14.53
N LYS A 642 -2.29 34.15 -14.10
CA LYS A 642 -2.97 33.98 -12.80
C LYS A 642 -2.04 34.37 -11.66
N ALA A 643 -0.76 34.02 -11.75
CA ALA A 643 0.25 34.42 -10.76
C ALA A 643 0.35 35.96 -10.65
N ALA A 644 0.48 36.67 -11.78
CA ALA A 644 0.56 38.12 -11.81
C ALA A 644 -0.69 38.80 -11.19
N LEU A 645 -1.89 38.30 -11.49
CA LEU A 645 -3.14 38.81 -10.91
C LEU A 645 -3.20 38.64 -9.38
N LEU A 646 -2.75 37.48 -8.88
CA LEU A 646 -2.69 37.21 -7.44
C LEU A 646 -1.64 38.07 -6.73
N LEU A 647 -0.48 38.29 -7.36
CA LEU A 647 0.56 39.19 -6.85
C LEU A 647 0.06 40.64 -6.75
N GLN A 648 -0.69 41.11 -7.75
CA GLN A 648 -1.32 42.43 -7.71
C GLN A 648 -2.32 42.53 -6.55
N ARG A 649 -3.15 41.50 -6.34
CA ARG A 649 -4.14 41.47 -5.26
C ARG A 649 -3.52 41.51 -3.86
N CYS A 650 -2.38 40.86 -3.66
CA CYS A 650 -1.67 40.91 -2.40
C CYS A 650 -0.73 42.13 -2.26
N GLY A 651 -0.72 43.04 -3.25
CA GLY A 651 0.06 44.27 -3.21
C GLY A 651 1.56 44.07 -3.44
N TRP A 652 1.99 42.94 -4.02
CA TRP A 652 3.41 42.75 -4.35
C TRP A 652 3.84 43.69 -5.48
N SER A 653 4.99 44.34 -5.30
CA SER A 653 5.62 45.16 -6.34
C SER A 653 7.13 44.93 -6.34
N ALA A 654 7.66 44.42 -7.45
CA ALA A 654 9.09 44.18 -7.62
C ALA A 654 9.96 45.44 -7.46
N SER A 655 9.39 46.63 -7.66
CA SER A 655 10.11 47.90 -7.50
C SER A 655 10.16 48.41 -6.06
N ALA A 656 9.31 47.88 -5.17
CA ALA A 656 9.22 48.29 -3.77
C ALA A 656 9.81 47.25 -2.81
N GLU A 657 9.94 46.00 -3.25
CA GLU A 657 10.35 44.87 -2.42
C GLU A 657 11.77 44.40 -2.73
N LYS A 658 12.44 43.85 -1.72
CA LYS A 658 13.73 43.17 -1.92
C LYS A 658 13.52 41.76 -2.50
N PRO A 659 14.53 41.19 -3.18
CA PRO A 659 14.47 39.78 -3.59
C PRO A 659 14.15 38.84 -2.43
N LEU A 660 13.42 37.77 -2.73
CA LEU A 660 13.15 36.71 -1.75
C LEU A 660 14.45 35.99 -1.42
N ARG A 661 14.69 35.73 -0.13
CA ARG A 661 15.80 34.89 0.31
C ARG A 661 15.36 33.43 0.25
N LEU A 662 15.90 32.68 -0.71
CA LEU A 662 15.62 31.26 -0.95
C LEU A 662 16.77 30.41 -0.44
N PHE A 663 16.53 29.68 0.63
CA PHE A 663 17.56 28.88 1.30
C PHE A 663 17.53 27.44 0.79
N THR A 664 18.71 26.85 0.61
CA THR A 664 18.86 25.48 0.14
C THR A 664 20.08 24.82 0.77
N ALA A 665 20.12 23.49 0.78
CA ALA A 665 21.30 22.74 1.21
C ALA A 665 22.21 22.39 0.02
N ASP A 666 23.51 22.21 0.28
CA ASP A 666 24.52 21.68 -0.63
C ASP A 666 24.42 20.15 -0.84
N ALA A 667 23.20 19.65 -1.03
CA ALA A 667 22.91 18.23 -1.11
C ALA A 667 21.99 17.87 -2.29
N GLY A 668 22.26 16.72 -2.92
CA GLY A 668 21.39 16.16 -3.97
C GLY A 668 21.17 17.14 -5.13
N LEU A 669 19.91 17.34 -5.50
CA LEU A 669 19.48 18.29 -6.56
C LEU A 669 18.95 19.61 -5.99
N PHE A 670 19.19 19.91 -4.71
CA PHE A 670 18.53 21.05 -4.05
C PHE A 670 18.98 22.41 -4.61
N VAL A 671 20.26 22.54 -5.02
CA VAL A 671 20.77 23.78 -5.63
C VAL A 671 20.13 24.00 -7.00
N GLU A 672 20.05 22.97 -7.83
CA GLU A 672 19.40 23.04 -9.15
C GLU A 672 17.90 23.31 -9.03
N LEU A 673 17.23 22.78 -7.99
CA LEU A 673 15.85 23.14 -7.67
C LEU A 673 15.73 24.63 -7.30
N ALA A 674 16.69 25.18 -6.56
CA ALA A 674 16.71 26.60 -6.20
C ALA A 674 16.89 27.50 -7.41
N GLU A 675 17.80 27.14 -8.31
CA GLU A 675 18.03 27.85 -9.58
C GLU A 675 16.77 27.82 -10.46
N PHE A 676 16.13 26.66 -10.60
CA PHE A 676 14.88 26.53 -11.35
C PHE A 676 13.76 27.41 -10.76
N LEU A 677 13.64 27.45 -9.43
CA LEU A 677 12.66 28.29 -8.75
C LEU A 677 12.96 29.78 -8.90
N ALA A 678 14.23 30.19 -8.78
CA ALA A 678 14.62 31.58 -9.03
C ALA A 678 14.30 32.00 -10.48
N GLU A 679 14.56 31.14 -11.46
CA GLU A 679 14.18 31.36 -12.87
C GLU A 679 12.65 31.43 -13.06
N SER A 680 11.90 30.60 -12.34
CA SER A 680 10.43 30.59 -12.41
C SER A 680 9.84 31.86 -11.79
N PHE A 681 10.34 32.26 -10.62
CA PHE A 681 9.82 33.40 -9.88
C PHE A 681 10.15 34.74 -10.55
N ILE A 682 11.31 34.88 -11.20
CA ILE A 682 11.62 36.13 -11.92
C ILE A 682 10.67 36.37 -13.10
N ARG A 683 10.17 35.31 -13.77
CA ARG A 683 9.19 35.41 -14.87
C ARG A 683 7.84 35.98 -14.43
N ILE A 684 7.48 35.81 -13.16
CA ILE A 684 6.26 36.40 -12.58
C ILE A 684 6.54 37.69 -11.78
N GLY A 685 7.75 38.24 -11.87
CA GLY A 685 8.13 39.49 -11.21
C GLY A 685 8.47 39.35 -9.73
N VAL A 686 8.94 38.19 -9.29
CA VAL A 686 9.34 37.92 -7.89
C VAL A 686 10.81 37.46 -7.89
N PRO A 687 11.81 38.36 -7.88
CA PRO A 687 13.21 37.95 -7.86
C PRO A 687 13.53 37.19 -6.56
N ALA A 688 14.41 36.19 -6.65
CA ALA A 688 14.90 35.42 -5.50
C ALA A 688 16.44 35.34 -5.51
N GLU A 689 17.05 35.54 -4.34
CA GLU A 689 18.47 35.35 -4.07
C GLU A 689 18.66 34.01 -3.35
N ILE A 690 19.54 33.17 -3.89
CA ILE A 690 19.80 31.82 -3.37
C ILE A 690 20.90 31.89 -2.32
N GLU A 691 20.64 31.28 -1.16
CA GLU A 691 21.61 31.08 -0.09
C GLU A 691 21.80 29.59 0.14
N VAL A 692 23.02 29.10 -0.11
CA VAL A 692 23.38 27.68 0.05
C VAL A 692 24.00 27.49 1.42
N LEU A 693 23.41 26.59 2.21
CA LEU A 693 23.89 26.17 3.52
C LEU A 693 24.50 24.77 3.44
N SER A 694 25.39 24.45 4.39
CA SER A 694 25.77 23.06 4.63
C SER A 694 24.54 22.25 5.06
N TRP A 695 24.51 20.93 4.81
CA TRP A 695 23.42 20.07 5.30
C TRP A 695 23.20 20.18 6.82
N GLU A 696 24.28 20.24 7.62
CA GLU A 696 24.20 20.37 9.08
C GLU A 696 23.55 21.70 9.50
N ASP A 697 23.94 22.82 8.90
CA ASP A 697 23.34 24.12 9.17
C ASP A 697 21.87 24.16 8.72
N PHE A 698 21.56 23.55 7.56
CA PHE A 698 20.22 23.51 7.01
C PHE A 698 19.23 22.77 7.94
N GLN A 699 19.67 21.70 8.59
CA GLN A 699 18.83 20.95 9.54
C GLN A 699 18.54 21.71 10.84
N ASN A 700 19.24 22.82 11.09
CA ASN A 700 19.06 23.62 12.29
C ASN A 700 18.17 24.85 12.02
N PRO A 701 16.97 24.95 12.66
CA PRO A 701 16.02 26.04 12.44
C PRO A 701 16.58 27.45 12.67
N VAL A 702 17.66 27.60 13.45
CA VAL A 702 18.32 28.89 13.69
C VAL A 702 18.87 29.47 12.39
N TYR A 703 19.47 28.64 11.53
CA TYR A 703 20.01 29.08 10.24
C TYR A 703 18.93 29.25 9.20
N LEU A 704 17.78 28.57 9.30
CA LEU A 704 16.63 28.78 8.42
C LEU A 704 15.76 29.98 8.82
N ALA A 705 15.89 30.48 10.06
CA ALA A 705 15.10 31.62 10.55
C ALA A 705 15.14 32.86 9.64
N PRO A 706 16.25 33.20 8.96
CA PRO A 706 16.30 34.33 8.04
C PRO A 706 15.68 34.08 6.66
N ALA A 707 15.37 32.83 6.29
CA ALA A 707 14.82 32.49 4.98
C ALA A 707 13.41 33.07 4.79
N HIS A 708 13.07 33.46 3.55
CA HIS A 708 11.66 33.68 3.15
C HIS A 708 11.05 32.38 2.62
N LEU A 709 11.86 31.62 1.86
CA LEU A 709 11.58 30.26 1.40
C LEU A 709 12.77 29.35 1.71
N TYR A 710 12.51 28.07 1.93
CA TYR A 710 13.55 27.04 2.00
C TYR A 710 13.15 25.84 1.14
N ILE A 711 14.12 25.15 0.52
CA ILE A 711 13.85 23.93 -0.26
C ILE A 711 14.10 22.71 0.60
N ALA A 712 13.11 21.85 0.71
CA ALA A 712 13.22 20.60 1.46
C ALA A 712 12.61 19.44 0.69
N GLY A 713 13.05 18.25 1.03
CA GLY A 713 12.41 16.99 0.68
C GLY A 713 12.09 16.22 1.96
N TRP A 714 10.99 15.48 1.96
CA TRP A 714 10.66 14.54 3.03
C TRP A 714 10.39 13.17 2.42
N SER A 715 10.92 12.13 3.02
CA SER A 715 10.61 10.74 2.72
C SER A 715 10.12 10.08 4.00
N ALA A 716 9.01 9.35 3.93
CA ALA A 716 8.48 8.64 5.09
C ALA A 716 9.36 7.44 5.43
N GLU A 717 9.52 7.19 6.72
CA GLU A 717 10.23 6.02 7.25
C GLU A 717 9.27 4.85 7.54
N THR A 718 7.98 5.16 7.68
CA THR A 718 6.88 4.19 7.85
C THR A 718 5.85 4.38 6.75
N THR A 719 4.96 3.41 6.55
CA THR A 719 3.87 3.54 5.57
C THR A 719 2.63 4.26 6.07
N ASP A 720 2.67 4.83 7.29
CA ASP A 720 1.57 5.65 7.80
C ASP A 720 1.81 7.14 7.54
N LEU A 721 0.77 7.83 7.07
CA LEU A 721 0.79 9.25 6.73
C LEU A 721 1.08 10.16 7.94
N ASP A 722 0.90 9.69 9.17
CA ASP A 722 1.30 10.45 10.37
C ASP A 722 2.81 10.76 10.38
N SER A 723 3.66 9.81 9.98
CA SER A 723 5.11 9.97 9.90
C SER A 723 5.56 11.02 8.88
N PHE A 724 4.61 11.49 8.07
CA PHE A 724 4.81 12.50 7.04
C PHE A 724 4.15 13.82 7.41
N LEU A 725 2.84 13.81 7.65
CA LEU A 725 2.04 15.02 7.83
C LEU A 725 2.21 15.65 9.22
N TYR A 726 2.39 14.86 10.27
CA TYR A 726 2.52 15.40 11.63
C TYR A 726 3.81 16.21 11.85
N PRO A 727 5.02 15.73 11.52
CA PRO A 727 6.25 16.50 11.68
C PRO A 727 6.27 17.76 10.79
N LEU A 728 5.63 17.71 9.63
CA LEU A 728 5.64 18.80 8.65
C LEU A 728 4.59 19.89 8.89
N PHE A 729 3.43 19.56 9.48
CA PHE A 729 2.30 20.49 9.55
C PHE A 729 1.71 20.72 10.95
N HIS A 730 2.05 19.91 11.95
CA HIS A 730 1.60 20.22 13.32
C HIS A 730 2.32 21.48 13.82
N SER A 731 1.59 22.41 14.44
CA SER A 731 2.12 23.71 14.89
C SER A 731 3.24 23.57 15.94
N GLY A 732 3.24 22.46 16.68
CA GLY A 732 4.29 22.12 17.66
C GLY A 732 5.59 21.56 17.08
N SER A 733 5.61 21.19 15.79
CA SER A 733 6.72 20.45 15.16
C SER A 733 7.80 21.36 14.53
N ARG A 734 7.99 22.57 15.06
CA ARG A 734 8.89 23.59 14.47
C ARG A 734 10.36 23.15 14.43
N ASN A 735 10.75 22.27 15.35
CA ASN A 735 12.11 21.73 15.45
C ASN A 735 12.25 20.32 14.86
N SER A 736 11.21 19.79 14.21
CA SER A 736 11.16 18.41 13.72
C SER A 736 10.64 18.26 12.29
N GLY A 737 10.45 19.36 11.56
CA GLY A 737 10.07 19.35 10.14
C GLY A 737 9.28 20.58 9.68
N ASN A 738 8.49 21.19 10.57
CA ASN A 738 7.71 22.40 10.28
C ASN A 738 8.58 23.67 10.39
N PHE A 739 9.68 23.72 9.63
CA PHE A 739 10.62 24.85 9.64
C PHE A 739 9.97 26.17 9.19
N GLY A 740 8.93 26.07 8.34
CA GLY A 740 8.13 27.20 7.88
C GLY A 740 7.23 27.83 8.94
N ALA A 741 7.11 27.20 10.12
CA ALA A 741 6.24 27.64 11.21
C ALA A 741 4.79 27.86 10.74
N PHE A 742 4.27 26.92 9.95
CA PHE A 742 2.85 26.86 9.62
C PHE A 742 2.07 26.56 10.90
N ILE A 743 1.21 27.50 11.31
CA ILE A 743 0.37 27.41 12.50
C ILE A 743 -1.07 27.43 12.05
N ASP A 744 -1.76 26.31 12.19
CA ASP A 744 -3.14 26.15 11.73
C ASP A 744 -3.91 25.20 12.66
N ALA A 745 -4.94 25.73 13.32
CA ALA A 745 -5.71 24.99 14.31
C ALA A 745 -6.56 23.87 13.69
N TYR A 746 -6.94 23.98 12.41
CA TYR A 746 -7.66 22.92 11.71
C TYR A 746 -6.71 21.73 11.46
N ALA A 747 -5.51 22.00 10.95
CA ALA A 747 -4.47 21.01 10.72
C ALA A 747 -4.10 20.29 12.02
N ASP A 748 -3.85 21.02 13.11
CA ASP A 748 -3.54 20.43 14.41
C ASP A 748 -4.64 19.49 14.90
N ARG A 749 -5.91 19.90 14.76
CA ARG A 749 -7.05 19.08 15.17
C ARG A 749 -7.16 17.82 14.31
N MET A 750 -7.01 17.94 13.00
CA MET A 750 -7.14 16.81 12.07
C MET A 750 -5.99 15.79 12.25
N LEU A 751 -4.78 16.27 12.47
CA LEU A 751 -3.62 15.42 12.79
C LEU A 751 -3.82 14.63 14.08
N LYS A 752 -4.31 15.29 15.15
CA LYS A 752 -4.66 14.60 16.40
C LYS A 752 -5.83 13.63 16.23
N LYS A 753 -6.85 14.01 15.46
CA LYS A 753 -7.97 13.12 15.13
C LYS A 753 -7.48 11.87 14.41
N ALA A 754 -6.61 12.01 13.41
CA ALA A 754 -6.08 10.89 12.65
C ALA A 754 -5.36 9.87 13.54
N ARG A 755 -4.64 10.33 14.57
CA ARG A 755 -3.99 9.46 15.57
C ARG A 755 -4.96 8.67 16.46
N ALA A 756 -6.22 9.08 16.59
CA ALA A 756 -7.20 8.42 17.45
C ALA A 756 -8.24 7.57 16.71
N VAL A 757 -8.40 7.77 15.40
CA VAL A 757 -9.42 7.06 14.61
C VAL A 757 -8.95 5.64 14.29
N GLU A 758 -9.67 4.65 14.79
CA GLU A 758 -9.35 3.23 14.55
C GLU A 758 -9.71 2.77 13.13
N SER A 759 -10.87 3.20 12.61
CA SER A 759 -11.36 2.85 11.27
C SER A 759 -10.41 3.35 10.18
N ALA A 760 -9.94 2.44 9.32
CA ALA A 760 -9.04 2.78 8.23
C ALA A 760 -9.68 3.78 7.24
N ASP A 761 -10.96 3.59 6.90
CA ASP A 761 -11.68 4.45 5.95
C ASP A 761 -11.92 5.85 6.50
N GLU A 762 -12.33 5.96 7.78
CA GLU A 762 -12.49 7.26 8.42
C GLU A 762 -11.13 7.96 8.54
N ARG A 763 -10.07 7.23 8.91
CA ARG A 763 -8.71 7.80 9.00
C ARG A 763 -8.21 8.30 7.65
N THR A 764 -8.45 7.54 6.57
CA THR A 764 -8.15 7.98 5.19
C THR A 764 -8.93 9.24 4.84
N GLN A 765 -10.22 9.34 5.19
CA GLN A 765 -11.00 10.56 4.95
C GLN A 765 -10.45 11.77 5.72
N VAL A 766 -10.04 11.59 6.99
CA VAL A 766 -9.39 12.65 7.78
C VAL A 766 -8.11 13.14 7.08
N TYR A 767 -7.28 12.23 6.56
CA TYR A 767 -6.09 12.62 5.80
C TYR A 767 -6.42 13.32 4.47
N ARG A 768 -7.46 12.90 3.75
CA ARG A 768 -7.92 13.58 2.52
C ARG A 768 -8.33 15.03 2.80
N ASP A 769 -9.14 15.23 3.83
CA ASP A 769 -9.64 16.55 4.22
C ASP A 769 -8.50 17.47 4.70
N LEU A 770 -7.57 16.92 5.48
CA LEU A 770 -6.36 17.63 5.91
C LEU A 770 -5.48 18.02 4.72
N ALA A 771 -5.22 17.07 3.81
CA ALA A 771 -4.40 17.30 2.64
C ALA A 771 -5.00 18.36 1.72
N LEU A 772 -6.33 18.35 1.52
CA LEU A 772 -7.06 19.39 0.80
C LEU A 772 -6.94 20.76 1.46
N HIS A 773 -7.03 20.82 2.79
CA HIS A 773 -6.84 22.05 3.54
C HIS A 773 -5.43 22.62 3.34
N ILE A 774 -4.41 21.79 3.51
CA ILE A 774 -3.01 22.16 3.28
C ILE A 774 -2.80 22.66 1.85
N HIS A 775 -3.36 21.96 0.85
CA HIS A 775 -3.31 22.41 -0.54
C HIS A 775 -3.90 23.82 -0.72
N LYS A 776 -5.07 24.09 -0.11
CA LYS A 776 -5.76 25.39 -0.18
C LYS A 776 -4.99 26.50 0.52
N GLU A 777 -4.41 26.21 1.69
CA GLU A 777 -3.58 27.15 2.44
C GLU A 777 -2.23 27.41 1.76
N ALA A 778 -1.78 26.48 0.90
CA ALA A 778 -0.54 26.56 0.14
C ALA A 778 0.67 26.98 1.00
N PRO A 779 0.96 26.33 2.15
CA PRO A 779 2.13 26.68 2.97
C PRO A 779 3.45 26.38 2.26
N TRP A 780 3.40 25.68 1.13
CA TRP A 780 4.51 25.33 0.26
C TRP A 780 4.24 25.77 -1.18
N VAL A 781 5.31 25.96 -1.94
CA VAL A 781 5.32 25.72 -3.38
C VAL A 781 5.58 24.24 -3.59
N PHE A 782 4.56 23.50 -4.02
CA PHE A 782 4.67 22.07 -4.29
C PHE A 782 5.51 21.85 -5.55
N LEU A 783 6.49 20.94 -5.54
CA LEU A 783 7.39 20.71 -6.69
C LEU A 783 7.11 19.36 -7.35
N TYR A 784 7.52 18.26 -6.73
CA TYR A 784 7.35 16.91 -7.27
C TYR A 784 7.30 15.83 -6.20
N HIS A 785 6.71 14.70 -6.56
CA HIS A 785 6.79 13.44 -5.83
C HIS A 785 7.81 12.52 -6.52
N PRO A 786 8.80 11.98 -5.80
CA PRO A 786 9.80 11.11 -6.40
C PRO A 786 9.19 9.77 -6.84
N VAL A 787 9.80 9.16 -7.86
CA VAL A 787 9.46 7.80 -8.31
C VAL A 787 10.67 6.89 -8.09
N HIS A 788 10.45 5.75 -7.45
CA HIS A 788 11.42 4.67 -7.47
C HIS A 788 11.29 3.94 -8.81
N ALA A 789 12.41 3.75 -9.51
CA ALA A 789 12.46 3.05 -10.78
C ALA A 789 13.62 2.03 -10.78
N PHE A 790 13.31 0.81 -11.21
CA PHE A 790 14.26 -0.29 -11.31
C PHE A 790 14.11 -0.98 -12.65
N ALA A 791 15.24 -1.26 -13.31
CA ALA A 791 15.29 -2.26 -14.36
C ALA A 791 15.42 -3.64 -13.70
N VAL A 792 14.61 -4.61 -14.14
CA VAL A 792 14.53 -5.96 -13.59
C VAL A 792 14.93 -6.95 -14.69
N GLY A 793 15.79 -7.91 -14.36
CA GLY A 793 16.24 -8.92 -15.31
C GLY A 793 15.10 -9.86 -15.72
N ASP A 794 15.12 -10.33 -16.97
CA ASP A 794 14.02 -11.12 -17.55
C ASP A 794 13.76 -12.47 -16.82
N ASN A 795 14.76 -12.96 -16.08
CA ASN A 795 14.69 -14.18 -15.28
C ASN A 795 14.20 -13.95 -13.85
N VAL A 796 14.00 -12.70 -13.42
CA VAL A 796 13.50 -12.38 -12.08
C VAL A 796 11.98 -12.36 -12.10
N ARG A 797 11.39 -12.97 -11.07
CA ARG A 797 9.94 -13.09 -10.88
C ARG A 797 9.54 -12.64 -9.49
N ASP A 798 8.30 -12.19 -9.36
CA ASP A 798 7.72 -11.67 -8.12
C ASP A 798 8.49 -10.48 -7.51
N PHE A 799 9.14 -9.67 -8.36
CA PHE A 799 9.74 -8.40 -7.98
C PHE A 799 8.63 -7.36 -7.78
N GLU A 800 8.24 -7.13 -6.53
CA GLU A 800 7.26 -6.12 -6.17
C GLU A 800 7.87 -5.05 -5.27
N LEU A 801 7.83 -3.80 -5.74
CA LEU A 801 8.39 -2.65 -5.05
C LEU A 801 7.33 -1.97 -4.18
N ASN A 802 7.64 -1.80 -2.89
CA ASN A 802 6.77 -1.06 -1.99
C ASN A 802 7.02 0.47 -2.07
N PRO A 803 6.11 1.30 -1.52
CA PRO A 803 6.27 2.76 -1.55
C PRO A 803 7.52 3.29 -0.84
N LEU A 804 8.11 2.54 0.10
CA LEU A 804 9.37 2.91 0.77
C LEU A 804 10.63 2.57 -0.05
N GLY A 805 10.45 1.96 -1.23
CA GLY A 805 11.55 1.60 -2.13
C GLY A 805 12.21 0.26 -1.81
N TYR A 806 11.57 -0.59 -1.00
CA TYR A 806 12.07 -1.93 -0.67
C TYR A 806 11.32 -3.04 -1.42
N VAL A 807 12.00 -4.18 -1.57
CA VAL A 807 11.48 -5.41 -2.18
C VAL A 807 11.57 -6.53 -1.18
N ASP A 808 10.53 -7.36 -1.08
CA ASP A 808 10.53 -8.57 -0.26
C ASP A 808 11.32 -9.69 -0.96
N LEU A 809 12.64 -9.69 -0.82
CA LEU A 809 13.53 -10.65 -1.49
C LEU A 809 13.28 -12.10 -1.05
N ALA A 810 12.56 -12.35 0.05
CA ALA A 810 12.19 -13.70 0.44
C ALA A 810 11.18 -14.35 -0.54
N LYS A 811 10.37 -13.52 -1.23
CA LYS A 811 9.38 -13.95 -2.23
C LYS A 811 9.93 -14.00 -3.65
N VAL A 812 10.98 -13.24 -3.92
CA VAL A 812 11.60 -13.17 -5.24
C VAL A 812 12.28 -14.49 -5.59
N TRP A 813 12.13 -14.94 -6.82
CA TRP A 813 12.84 -16.09 -7.35
C TRP A 813 13.46 -15.81 -8.72
N VAL A 814 14.53 -16.52 -9.01
CA VAL A 814 15.29 -16.42 -10.26
C VAL A 814 15.03 -17.70 -11.06
N GLN A 815 14.41 -17.56 -12.23
CA GLN A 815 14.18 -18.66 -13.16
C GLN A 815 15.53 -19.08 -13.77
N GLN A 816 15.91 -20.35 -13.60
CA GLN A 816 17.05 -20.90 -14.33
C GLN A 816 16.71 -20.99 -15.82
N GLN A 817 17.63 -20.55 -16.67
CA GLN A 817 17.48 -20.59 -18.13
C GLN A 817 17.60 -22.01 -18.68
#